data_AF-A0A928VDZ4-F1
#
_entry.id   AF-A0A928VDZ4-F1
#
_cell.length_a   1.000
_cell.length_b   1.000
_cell.length_c   1.000
_cell.angle_alpha   90.00
_cell.angle_beta   90.00
_cell.angle_gamma   90.00
#
_symmetry.space_group_name_H-M   'P 1'
#
loop_
_entity.id
_entity.type
_entity.pdbx_description
1 polymer ?
#
loop_
_entity_poly.entity_id
_entity_poly.type
_entity_poly.pdbx_seq_one_letter_code
_entity_poly.pdbx_strand_id
1 'polypeptide(L)'
;AWVLLPGDDPKPLIESLQPSREKPLIVRSSAIGEDTESASAAGQYESIPNITHRELLLPAIVRCLESYEQESAVKYRRDRNVADASMVVLVQQQIQGVYSGVAFSRDPIARQGDAVLIEALPGNADRVVSGQVTPESYQVIVREVGADWRLPEETTLEGVETVPSRVIQQVAYLARHLEEHFHGVPQDIEWSFDGEQLWVLQSRSITTLFPIWTRKIAAEVIPGAIRPLTWSINRPLTCGVWGKIFTIVLGDRALGLDFTETATLHYSHAYFNASLLGKIFRRMGLPPESLEFLTRGAKFSKPPLRSTISNIPGLMRLLQREMRLEKDFAQDQKLYFNPTLQKLRHSSEQSVSELLQQIEQILELLERATYYSILAPLSAALRKAIFKVPDEALDNRDTPEVAALRSLSQLANSARSHIDNTQEDIFTQLAQTQQGQTILEQFDQLLEQYGYLSEVGTDIAVPTWREEPQPVRELFKQFCLNPSPESPTPQIKNKGVQRRIALKGKVTEIYSRLLAELRWRFIAIEHHWLNSGVLKQSGDIFFLTYDEIRSSNLQFAALIEQRRSHFDHDRQLSPIPQLVYGNDPPIPQSPTWQTSNRLQGIGASVGQVEGTIRVMRSLNGAVNVDRGTILVVPYTDSGWMPVLARVGGLIAEVGGRLSHGAIVAREYRIPAVMDVTHATELLRDGQRVRIDGQQGTIEIL
;
A
#
# COMPACT_ATOMS: atom_id res chain seq x y z
N ALA A 1 -37.82 8.70 -7.23
CA ALA A 1 -37.61 9.96 -6.50
C ALA A 1 -37.86 11.11 -7.46
N TRP A 2 -38.44 12.20 -6.97
CA TRP A 2 -38.60 13.45 -7.68
C TRP A 2 -37.71 14.51 -7.02
N VAL A 3 -37.14 15.40 -7.82
CA VAL A 3 -36.20 16.43 -7.38
C VAL A 3 -36.79 17.78 -7.73
N LEU A 4 -36.92 18.66 -6.72
CA LEU A 4 -37.34 20.04 -6.88
C LEU A 4 -36.10 20.93 -6.72
N LEU A 5 -35.70 21.61 -7.79
CA LEU A 5 -34.52 22.49 -7.79
C LEU A 5 -34.85 23.84 -7.15
N PRO A 6 -33.83 24.59 -6.70
CA PRO A 6 -34.04 25.94 -6.16
C PRO A 6 -34.76 26.84 -7.18
N GLY A 7 -35.92 27.38 -6.78
CA GLY A 7 -36.72 28.29 -7.60
C GLY A 7 -37.79 27.63 -8.48
N ASP A 8 -37.88 26.30 -8.51
CA ASP A 8 -38.94 25.59 -9.24
C ASP A 8 -40.32 25.82 -8.61
N ASP A 9 -41.38 25.88 -9.43
CA ASP A 9 -42.77 25.84 -8.95
C ASP A 9 -43.12 24.40 -8.54
N PRO A 10 -43.46 24.10 -7.26
CA PRO A 10 -43.78 22.75 -6.82
C PRO A 10 -45.15 22.25 -7.33
N LYS A 11 -46.04 23.12 -7.82
CA LYS A 11 -47.42 22.76 -8.19
C LYS A 11 -47.52 21.63 -9.21
N PRO A 12 -46.79 21.64 -10.36
CA PRO A 12 -46.89 20.57 -11.35
C PRO A 12 -46.50 19.20 -10.78
N LEU A 13 -45.48 19.18 -9.91
CA LEU A 13 -45.07 17.97 -9.22
C LEU A 13 -46.18 17.48 -8.28
N ILE A 14 -46.70 18.36 -7.42
CA ILE A 14 -47.77 18.02 -6.45
C ILE A 14 -49.02 17.48 -7.16
N GLU A 15 -49.41 18.08 -8.28
CA GLU A 15 -50.58 17.65 -9.07
C GLU A 15 -50.40 16.25 -9.68
N SER A 16 -49.17 15.89 -10.04
CA SER A 16 -48.84 14.56 -10.57
C SER A 16 -48.81 13.46 -9.49
N LEU A 17 -48.63 13.82 -8.23
CA LEU A 17 -48.45 12.88 -7.12
C LEU A 17 -49.81 12.49 -6.48
N GLN A 18 -49.92 11.22 -6.10
CA GLN A 18 -51.10 10.65 -5.43
C GLN A 18 -50.66 9.87 -4.17
N PRO A 19 -50.21 10.57 -3.10
CA PRO A 19 -49.90 9.91 -1.84
C PRO A 19 -51.15 9.24 -1.25
N SER A 20 -50.94 8.12 -0.56
CA SER A 20 -52.01 7.41 0.17
C SER A 20 -51.44 6.76 1.44
N ARG A 21 -52.31 6.15 2.26
CA ARG A 21 -51.84 5.36 3.41
C ARG A 21 -51.04 4.12 3.02
N GLU A 22 -51.33 3.54 1.87
CA GLU A 22 -50.61 2.38 1.33
C GLU A 22 -49.31 2.78 0.62
N LYS A 23 -49.25 4.00 0.09
CA LYS A 23 -48.09 4.57 -0.60
C LYS A 23 -47.78 5.97 -0.05
N PRO A 24 -47.33 6.06 1.21
CA PRO A 24 -46.95 7.34 1.78
C PRO A 24 -45.72 7.88 1.06
N LEU A 25 -45.58 9.20 1.05
CA LEU A 25 -44.40 9.89 0.56
C LEU A 25 -43.59 10.47 1.73
N ILE A 26 -42.30 10.65 1.50
CA ILE A 26 -41.38 11.40 2.36
C ILE A 26 -40.81 12.58 1.58
N VAL A 27 -40.74 13.74 2.21
CA VAL A 27 -40.11 14.95 1.66
C VAL A 27 -38.82 15.20 2.44
N ARG A 28 -37.66 15.20 1.76
CA ARG A 28 -36.34 15.34 2.37
C ARG A 28 -35.65 16.62 1.87
N SER A 29 -35.06 17.36 2.79
CA SER A 29 -34.10 18.43 2.48
C SER A 29 -32.79 17.85 1.92
N SER A 30 -32.20 18.50 0.91
CA SER A 30 -30.82 18.26 0.51
C SER A 30 -30.11 19.55 0.11
N ALA A 31 -29.27 20.08 0.99
CA ALA A 31 -28.58 21.33 0.80
C ALA A 31 -27.29 21.17 -0.01
N ILE A 32 -27.02 22.12 -0.89
CA ILE A 32 -25.79 22.13 -1.68
C ILE A 32 -24.60 22.33 -0.73
N GLY A 33 -23.67 21.35 -0.74
CA GLY A 33 -22.48 21.37 0.11
C GLY A 33 -22.70 20.87 1.54
N GLU A 34 -23.87 20.30 1.85
CA GLU A 34 -24.18 19.79 3.20
C GLU A 34 -23.32 18.60 3.62
N ASP A 35 -23.15 17.65 2.69
CA ASP A 35 -22.38 16.42 2.86
C ASP A 35 -21.26 16.39 1.82
N THR A 36 -20.02 16.40 2.30
CA THR A 36 -18.80 16.30 1.52
C THR A 36 -17.88 15.26 2.15
N GLU A 37 -16.79 14.88 1.48
CA GLU A 37 -15.77 13.99 2.09
C GLU A 37 -15.21 14.54 3.42
N SER A 38 -15.38 15.84 3.71
CA SER A 38 -14.82 16.53 4.88
C SER A 38 -15.86 17.12 5.85
N ALA A 39 -17.14 17.07 5.53
CA ALA A 39 -18.19 17.66 6.36
C ALA A 39 -19.51 16.92 6.21
N SER A 40 -20.28 16.81 7.29
CA SER A 40 -21.63 16.28 7.23
C SER A 40 -22.58 17.13 8.07
N ALA A 41 -23.70 17.53 7.46
CA ALA A 41 -24.76 18.30 8.09
C ALA A 41 -25.83 17.39 8.73
N ALA A 42 -25.40 16.26 9.30
CA ALA A 42 -26.28 15.31 9.97
C ALA A 42 -27.24 16.02 10.95
N GLY A 43 -28.55 15.82 10.75
CA GLY A 43 -29.59 16.39 11.62
C GLY A 43 -29.73 17.91 11.60
N GLN A 44 -29.10 18.62 10.65
CA GLN A 44 -29.21 20.09 10.55
C GLN A 44 -30.47 20.55 9.81
N TYR A 45 -31.04 19.70 8.95
CA TYR A 45 -32.17 20.04 8.08
C TYR A 45 -33.31 19.05 8.27
N GLU A 46 -34.53 19.49 7.95
CA GLU A 46 -35.75 18.71 8.22
C GLU A 46 -36.12 17.75 7.09
N SER A 47 -36.56 16.55 7.47
CA SER A 47 -37.26 15.61 6.60
C SER A 47 -38.64 15.31 7.16
N ILE A 48 -39.67 15.37 6.32
CA ILE A 48 -41.07 15.22 6.69
C ILE A 48 -41.59 13.87 6.16
N PRO A 49 -41.72 12.83 7.02
CA PRO A 49 -42.27 11.55 6.62
C PRO A 49 -43.80 11.54 6.63
N ASN A 50 -44.36 10.42 6.20
CA ASN A 50 -45.76 10.01 6.30
C ASN A 50 -46.75 10.97 5.61
N ILE A 51 -46.40 11.45 4.43
CA ILE A 51 -47.29 12.25 3.61
C ILE A 51 -48.27 11.33 2.89
N THR A 52 -49.48 11.22 3.43
CA THR A 52 -50.55 10.36 2.89
C THR A 52 -51.63 11.12 2.10
N HIS A 53 -51.58 12.46 2.11
CA HIS A 53 -52.56 13.33 1.45
C HIS A 53 -51.84 14.43 0.64
N ARG A 54 -52.37 14.72 -0.55
CA ARG A 54 -51.74 15.68 -1.48
C ARG A 54 -51.62 17.09 -0.88
N GLU A 55 -52.62 17.53 -0.12
CA GLU A 55 -52.62 18.83 0.57
C GLU A 55 -51.45 19.03 1.55
N LEU A 56 -50.83 17.94 2.02
CA LEU A 56 -49.69 18.00 2.95
C LEU A 56 -48.34 18.16 2.24
N LEU A 57 -48.26 17.97 0.92
CA LEU A 57 -47.00 18.06 0.18
C LEU A 57 -46.44 19.49 0.16
N LEU A 58 -47.27 20.50 -0.12
CA LEU A 58 -46.80 21.88 -0.18
C LEU A 58 -46.26 22.37 1.19
N PRO A 59 -47.00 22.19 2.31
CA PRO A 59 -46.46 22.52 3.63
C PRO A 59 -45.16 21.78 3.96
N ALA A 60 -45.05 20.50 3.60
CA ALA A 60 -43.84 19.71 3.84
C ALA A 60 -42.64 20.23 3.05
N ILE A 61 -42.83 20.58 1.77
CA ILE A 61 -41.78 21.18 0.91
C ILE A 61 -41.32 22.52 1.49
N VAL A 62 -42.26 23.39 1.86
CA VAL A 62 -41.95 24.70 2.45
C VAL A 62 -41.13 24.55 3.73
N ARG A 63 -41.52 23.65 4.64
CA ARG A 63 -40.77 23.39 5.87
C ARG A 63 -39.35 22.91 5.62
N CYS A 64 -39.14 22.02 4.64
CA CYS A 64 -37.80 21.57 4.28
C CYS A 64 -36.93 22.74 3.78
N LEU A 65 -37.50 23.65 2.97
CA LEU A 65 -36.79 24.85 2.50
C LEU A 65 -36.49 25.82 3.64
N GLU A 66 -37.45 26.08 4.53
CA GLU A 66 -37.28 26.95 5.71
C GLU A 66 -36.21 26.42 6.68
N SER A 67 -36.04 25.10 6.75
CA SER A 67 -34.99 24.50 7.59
C SER A 67 -33.57 24.95 7.21
N TYR A 68 -33.35 25.42 5.98
CA TYR A 68 -32.05 25.96 5.55
C TYR A 68 -31.64 27.22 6.33
N GLU A 69 -32.61 28.05 6.69
CA GLU A 69 -32.41 29.36 7.33
C GLU A 69 -32.58 29.31 8.86
N GLN A 70 -32.79 28.12 9.44
CA GLN A 70 -32.84 27.97 10.89
C GLN A 70 -31.51 28.37 11.53
N GLU A 71 -31.58 28.96 12.72
CA GLU A 71 -30.41 29.53 13.42
C GLU A 71 -29.31 28.47 13.64
N SER A 72 -29.69 27.23 13.97
CA SER A 72 -28.77 26.09 14.10
C SER A 72 -28.03 25.78 12.80
N ALA A 73 -28.74 25.75 11.67
CA ALA A 73 -28.18 25.45 10.36
C ALA A 73 -27.24 26.57 9.86
N VAL A 74 -27.63 27.83 10.04
CA VAL A 74 -26.79 29.00 9.71
C VAL A 74 -25.51 29.00 10.55
N LYS A 75 -25.64 28.74 11.86
CA LYS A 75 -24.49 28.65 12.76
C LYS A 75 -23.55 27.50 12.35
N TYR A 76 -24.10 26.32 12.05
CA TYR A 76 -23.33 25.18 11.56
C TYR A 76 -22.52 25.52 10.31
N ARG A 77 -23.14 26.18 9.31
CA ARG A 77 -22.43 26.60 8.08
C ARG A 77 -21.31 27.58 8.37
N ARG A 78 -21.55 28.58 9.23
CA ARG A 78 -20.52 29.55 9.65
C ARG A 78 -19.35 28.89 10.36
N ASP A 79 -19.63 28.04 11.35
CA ASP A 79 -18.61 27.35 12.15
C ASP A 79 -17.73 26.42 11.28
N ARG A 80 -18.27 25.94 10.15
CA ARG A 80 -17.57 25.07 9.19
C ARG A 80 -17.04 25.81 7.96
N ASN A 81 -17.14 27.14 7.89
CA ASN A 81 -16.79 27.95 6.72
C ASN A 81 -17.43 27.45 5.42
N VAL A 82 -18.65 26.92 5.50
CA VAL A 82 -19.44 26.52 4.32
C VAL A 82 -20.16 27.76 3.81
N ALA A 83 -19.98 28.07 2.52
CA ALA A 83 -20.65 29.20 1.88
C ALA A 83 -22.18 28.97 1.83
N ASP A 84 -22.93 30.05 1.98
CA ASP A 84 -24.37 30.00 1.72
C ASP A 84 -24.63 29.68 0.24
N ALA A 85 -25.57 28.77 0.02
CA ALA A 85 -25.89 28.16 -1.25
C ALA A 85 -27.42 28.03 -1.38
N SER A 86 -27.92 26.86 -1.76
CA SER A 86 -29.36 26.63 -1.93
C SER A 86 -29.74 25.23 -1.48
N MET A 87 -31.03 25.04 -1.20
CA MET A 87 -31.62 23.77 -0.80
C MET A 87 -32.39 23.15 -1.98
N VAL A 88 -32.11 21.88 -2.26
CA VAL A 88 -32.93 21.02 -3.13
C VAL A 88 -33.91 20.26 -2.24
N VAL A 89 -35.11 19.99 -2.75
CA VAL A 89 -36.08 19.13 -2.04
C VAL A 89 -36.30 17.84 -2.81
N LEU A 90 -36.16 16.71 -2.12
CA LEU A 90 -36.41 15.39 -2.66
C LEU A 90 -37.78 14.92 -2.20
N VAL A 91 -38.60 14.42 -3.12
CA VAL A 91 -39.84 13.71 -2.81
C VAL A 91 -39.67 12.25 -3.20
N GLN A 92 -39.91 11.33 -2.26
CA GLN A 92 -39.71 9.91 -2.46
C GLN A 92 -40.91 9.12 -1.95
N GLN A 93 -41.14 7.93 -2.50
CA GLN A 93 -42.02 6.98 -1.85
C GLN A 93 -41.38 6.53 -0.55
N GLN A 94 -42.12 6.61 0.56
CA GLN A 94 -41.66 6.12 1.84
C GLN A 94 -41.87 4.61 1.91
N ILE A 95 -40.78 3.89 2.17
CA ILE A 95 -40.79 2.44 2.36
C ILE A 95 -41.31 2.13 3.76
N GLN A 96 -42.28 1.21 3.84
CA GLN A 96 -42.76 0.64 5.10
C GLN A 96 -41.94 -0.61 5.38
N GLY A 97 -40.99 -0.50 6.30
CA GLY A 97 -40.04 -1.56 6.62
C GLY A 97 -40.56 -2.52 7.69
N VAL A 98 -40.36 -3.82 7.47
CA VAL A 98 -40.42 -4.84 8.53
C VAL A 98 -39.19 -4.73 9.44
N TYR A 99 -38.03 -4.44 8.85
CA TYR A 99 -36.79 -4.14 9.57
C TYR A 99 -36.12 -2.93 8.92
N SER A 100 -35.49 -2.09 9.71
CA SER A 100 -34.76 -0.93 9.22
C SER A 100 -33.56 -0.65 10.10
N GLY A 101 -32.59 0.09 9.56
CA GLY A 101 -31.34 0.30 10.26
C GLY A 101 -30.40 1.26 9.57
N VAL A 102 -29.23 1.39 10.19
CA VAL A 102 -28.07 2.08 9.65
C VAL A 102 -26.94 1.05 9.50
N ALA A 103 -26.16 1.17 8.44
CA ALA A 103 -24.99 0.35 8.21
C ALA A 103 -23.79 1.24 7.89
N PHE A 104 -22.72 1.08 8.67
CA PHE A 104 -21.43 1.68 8.40
C PHE A 104 -20.55 0.65 7.73
N SER A 105 -20.13 0.94 6.49
CA SER A 105 -19.23 0.05 5.76
C SER A 105 -17.90 -0.12 6.48
N ARG A 106 -17.50 0.81 7.35
CA ARG A 106 -16.35 0.70 8.25
C ARG A 106 -16.75 1.15 9.63
N ASP A 107 -16.18 0.54 10.67
CA ASP A 107 -16.44 0.96 12.05
C ASP A 107 -15.97 2.42 12.28
N PRO A 108 -16.90 3.38 12.55
CA PRO A 108 -16.57 4.79 12.71
C PRO A 108 -15.86 5.10 14.04
N ILE A 109 -15.92 4.19 15.01
CA ILE A 109 -15.35 4.33 16.37
C ILE A 109 -14.00 3.63 16.43
N ALA A 110 -13.93 2.37 16.01
CA ALA A 110 -12.69 1.61 16.06
C ALA A 110 -11.64 2.17 15.08
N ARG A 111 -12.04 2.84 13.99
CA ARG A 111 -11.13 3.45 13.00
C ARG A 111 -10.03 2.50 12.50
N GLN A 112 -10.31 1.20 12.53
CA GLN A 112 -9.46 0.12 12.06
C GLN A 112 -10.31 -1.12 11.75
N GLY A 113 -9.77 -2.02 10.92
CA GLY A 113 -10.42 -3.31 10.61
C GLY A 113 -11.33 -3.30 9.39
N ASP A 114 -11.86 -4.49 9.08
CA ASP A 114 -12.65 -4.77 7.87
C ASP A 114 -14.12 -5.14 8.17
N ALA A 115 -14.59 -4.87 9.39
CA ALA A 115 -15.97 -5.13 9.77
C ALA A 115 -16.92 -4.06 9.20
N VAL A 116 -18.10 -4.51 8.77
CA VAL A 116 -19.29 -3.68 8.58
C VAL A 116 -20.04 -3.67 9.91
N LEU A 117 -20.33 -2.49 10.42
CA LEU A 117 -21.14 -2.30 11.63
C LEU A 117 -22.57 -2.02 11.21
N ILE A 118 -23.54 -2.79 11.71
CA ILE A 118 -24.95 -2.64 11.38
C ILE A 118 -25.73 -2.43 12.66
N GLU A 119 -26.54 -1.38 12.71
CA GLU A 119 -27.52 -1.16 13.74
C GLU A 119 -28.91 -1.38 13.15
N ALA A 120 -29.68 -2.31 13.72
CA ALA A 120 -30.97 -2.71 13.15
C ALA A 120 -32.07 -2.82 14.21
N LEU A 121 -33.31 -2.59 13.80
CA LEU A 121 -34.49 -2.77 14.63
C LEU A 121 -35.74 -3.13 13.82
N PRO A 122 -36.77 -3.76 14.44
CA PRO A 122 -38.05 -4.00 13.79
C PRO A 122 -38.86 -2.72 13.54
N GLY A 123 -39.45 -2.62 12.36
CA GLY A 123 -40.29 -1.51 11.90
C GLY A 123 -39.55 -0.47 11.04
N ASN A 124 -40.13 0.73 10.97
CA ASN A 124 -39.69 1.81 10.08
C ASN A 124 -38.40 2.50 10.55
N ALA A 125 -37.63 3.00 9.58
CA ALA A 125 -36.34 3.67 9.76
C ALA A 125 -36.38 4.90 10.68
N ASP A 126 -37.50 5.62 10.73
CA ASP A 126 -37.71 6.81 11.56
C ASP A 126 -37.41 6.55 13.05
N ARG A 127 -37.60 5.31 13.51
CA ARG A 127 -37.35 4.89 14.90
C ARG A 127 -35.85 4.85 15.23
N VAL A 128 -35.00 4.49 14.28
CA VAL A 128 -33.54 4.40 14.45
C VAL A 128 -32.96 5.80 14.67
N VAL A 129 -33.33 6.73 13.80
CA VAL A 129 -32.80 8.10 13.78
C VAL A 129 -33.30 8.93 14.97
N SER A 130 -34.46 8.58 15.54
CA SER A 130 -35.05 9.30 16.68
C SER A 130 -34.25 9.19 17.99
N GLY A 131 -33.36 8.19 18.13
CA GLY A 131 -32.61 7.91 19.36
C GLY A 131 -33.45 7.45 20.56
N GLN A 132 -34.76 7.21 20.37
CA GLN A 132 -35.68 6.81 21.44
C GLN A 132 -35.63 5.31 21.77
N VAL A 133 -35.01 4.52 20.91
CA VAL A 133 -34.88 3.06 21.04
C VAL A 133 -33.44 2.69 20.77
N THR A 134 -32.85 1.85 21.63
CA THR A 134 -31.51 1.29 21.40
C THR A 134 -31.60 0.19 20.34
N PRO A 135 -30.97 0.34 19.16
CA PRO A 135 -30.95 -0.70 18.14
C PRO A 135 -30.06 -1.88 18.56
N GLU A 136 -30.25 -3.02 17.91
CA GLU A 136 -29.32 -4.13 18.01
C GLU A 136 -28.11 -3.86 17.12
N SER A 137 -26.91 -4.16 17.62
CA SER A 137 -25.66 -3.96 16.90
C SER A 137 -25.09 -5.30 16.42
N TYR A 138 -24.67 -5.34 15.17
CA TYR A 138 -24.11 -6.50 14.50
C TYR A 138 -22.78 -6.11 13.86
N GLN A 139 -21.79 -7.00 13.97
CA GLN A 139 -20.54 -6.88 13.24
C GLN A 139 -20.42 -8.01 12.22
N VAL A 140 -20.09 -7.65 10.99
CA VAL A 140 -20.02 -8.59 9.87
C VAL A 140 -18.75 -8.38 9.06
N ILE A 141 -17.98 -9.43 8.83
CA ILE A 141 -16.82 -9.41 7.94
C ILE A 141 -17.26 -9.91 6.56
N VAL A 142 -17.04 -9.10 5.52
CA VAL A 142 -17.32 -9.45 4.13
C VAL A 142 -16.00 -9.53 3.39
N ARG A 143 -15.57 -10.75 3.01
CA ARG A 143 -14.26 -10.99 2.39
C ARG A 143 -14.20 -10.64 0.91
N GLU A 144 -15.27 -10.91 0.15
CA GLU A 144 -15.34 -10.60 -1.29
C GLU A 144 -16.74 -10.14 -1.67
N VAL A 145 -16.79 -9.11 -2.53
CA VAL A 145 -18.02 -8.67 -3.20
C VAL A 145 -17.96 -9.16 -4.65
N GLY A 146 -18.81 -10.11 -5.00
CA GLY A 146 -18.95 -10.60 -6.37
C GLY A 146 -19.81 -9.67 -7.24
N ALA A 147 -19.71 -9.81 -8.56
CA ALA A 147 -20.61 -9.10 -9.48
C ALA A 147 -22.06 -9.63 -9.43
N ASP A 148 -22.26 -10.83 -8.87
CA ASP A 148 -23.49 -11.61 -9.03
C ASP A 148 -24.47 -11.49 -7.84
N TRP A 149 -24.22 -10.60 -6.87
CA TRP A 149 -25.05 -10.42 -5.66
C TRP A 149 -25.30 -11.69 -4.83
N ARG A 150 -24.46 -12.72 -5.02
CA ARG A 150 -24.51 -13.95 -4.23
C ARG A 150 -23.83 -13.72 -2.90
N LEU A 151 -24.56 -13.98 -1.81
CA LEU A 151 -24.01 -13.95 -0.46
C LEU A 151 -22.90 -15.03 -0.34
N PRO A 152 -21.72 -14.69 0.19
CA PRO A 152 -20.69 -15.68 0.52
C PRO A 152 -21.21 -16.69 1.55
N GLU A 153 -20.85 -17.97 1.42
CA GLU A 153 -21.26 -19.03 2.36
C GLU A 153 -20.66 -18.83 3.78
N GLU A 154 -19.53 -18.12 3.90
CA GLU A 154 -18.87 -17.79 5.16
C GLU A 154 -19.08 -16.32 5.50
N THR A 155 -20.05 -16.02 6.36
CA THR A 155 -20.19 -14.69 6.98
C THR A 155 -20.29 -14.86 8.49
N THR A 156 -19.27 -14.40 9.23
CA THR A 156 -19.30 -14.40 10.70
C THR A 156 -20.25 -13.32 11.19
N LEU A 157 -21.21 -13.70 12.02
CA LEU A 157 -22.20 -12.80 12.62
C LEU A 157 -22.09 -12.90 14.13
N GLU A 158 -21.94 -11.75 14.80
CA GLU A 158 -22.08 -11.62 16.25
C GLU A 158 -23.23 -10.64 16.54
N GLY A 159 -24.26 -11.06 17.28
CA GLY A 159 -25.46 -10.26 17.59
C GLY A 159 -26.65 -11.08 18.11
N VAL A 160 -27.70 -10.42 18.62
CA VAL A 160 -28.94 -11.04 19.14
C VAL A 160 -29.95 -11.25 17.98
N GLU A 161 -30.66 -12.37 17.93
CA GLU A 161 -31.39 -12.85 16.74
C GLU A 161 -32.80 -12.24 16.48
N THR A 162 -33.05 -10.95 16.78
CA THR A 162 -34.38 -10.37 16.48
C THR A 162 -34.56 -10.05 14.99
N VAL A 163 -33.47 -9.71 14.29
CA VAL A 163 -33.45 -9.53 12.83
C VAL A 163 -32.87 -10.80 12.18
N PRO A 164 -33.50 -11.36 11.13
CA PRO A 164 -32.98 -12.55 10.46
C PRO A 164 -31.55 -12.33 9.95
N SER A 165 -30.62 -13.22 10.29
CA SER A 165 -29.19 -13.10 9.94
C SER A 165 -28.97 -12.93 8.44
N ARG A 166 -29.81 -13.53 7.60
CA ARG A 166 -29.77 -13.36 6.13
C ARG A 166 -29.96 -11.90 5.70
N VAL A 167 -30.84 -11.15 6.37
CA VAL A 167 -31.05 -9.72 6.09
C VAL A 167 -29.80 -8.93 6.46
N ILE A 168 -29.23 -9.21 7.64
CA ILE A 168 -28.00 -8.57 8.10
C ILE A 168 -26.82 -8.84 7.14
N GLN A 169 -26.68 -10.08 6.66
CA GLN A 169 -25.67 -10.44 5.64
C GLN A 169 -25.89 -9.68 4.32
N GLN A 170 -27.14 -9.53 3.86
CA GLN A 170 -27.47 -8.75 2.67
C GLN A 170 -27.12 -7.27 2.83
N VAL A 171 -27.40 -6.69 4.00
CA VAL A 171 -27.03 -5.32 4.33
C VAL A 171 -25.51 -5.16 4.36
N ALA A 172 -24.78 -6.09 4.98
CA ALA A 172 -23.33 -6.05 5.03
C ALA A 172 -22.70 -6.09 3.63
N TYR A 173 -23.20 -6.99 2.79
CA TYR A 173 -22.79 -7.11 1.40
C TYR A 173 -23.08 -5.82 0.61
N LEU A 174 -24.28 -5.26 0.76
CA LEU A 174 -24.67 -4.00 0.14
C LEU A 174 -23.78 -2.84 0.57
N ALA A 175 -23.42 -2.76 1.86
CA ALA A 175 -22.56 -1.71 2.38
C ALA A 175 -21.15 -1.75 1.78
N ARG A 176 -20.59 -2.95 1.64
CA ARG A 176 -19.29 -3.15 0.97
C ARG A 176 -19.36 -2.86 -0.52
N HIS A 177 -20.45 -3.26 -1.18
CA HIS A 177 -20.68 -2.93 -2.58
C HIS A 177 -20.78 -1.43 -2.84
N LEU A 178 -21.47 -0.68 -1.97
CA LEU A 178 -21.55 0.78 -2.07
C LEU A 178 -20.20 1.44 -1.81
N GLU A 179 -19.42 0.97 -0.83
CA GLU A 179 -18.05 1.46 -0.62
C GLU A 179 -17.17 1.27 -1.87
N GLU A 180 -17.20 0.09 -2.51
CA GLU A 180 -16.49 -0.17 -3.77
C GLU A 180 -17.00 0.73 -4.90
N HIS A 181 -18.33 0.91 -5.01
CA HIS A 181 -18.94 1.79 -5.99
C HIS A 181 -18.47 3.25 -5.84
N PHE A 182 -18.31 3.70 -4.59
CA PHE A 182 -17.76 5.02 -4.24
C PHE A 182 -16.24 5.01 -4.08
N HIS A 183 -15.53 4.16 -4.83
CA HIS A 183 -14.07 4.15 -4.94
C HIS A 183 -13.33 3.92 -3.61
N GLY A 184 -13.87 3.04 -2.77
CA GLY A 184 -13.29 2.69 -1.47
C GLY A 184 -13.52 3.73 -0.38
N VAL A 185 -14.38 4.74 -0.61
CA VAL A 185 -14.75 5.71 0.43
C VAL A 185 -15.76 5.04 1.37
N PRO A 186 -15.49 4.95 2.68
CA PRO A 186 -16.40 4.37 3.65
C PRO A 186 -17.76 5.06 3.64
N GLN A 187 -18.84 4.28 3.65
CA GLN A 187 -20.21 4.75 3.55
C GLN A 187 -20.99 4.52 4.85
N ASP A 188 -21.77 5.51 5.24
CA ASP A 188 -22.87 5.45 6.21
C ASP A 188 -24.18 5.36 5.40
N ILE A 189 -24.94 4.28 5.64
CA ILE A 189 -26.06 3.87 4.80
C ILE A 189 -27.30 3.69 5.66
N GLU A 190 -28.37 4.40 5.32
CA GLU A 190 -29.71 4.13 5.83
C GLU A 190 -30.40 3.10 4.94
N TRP A 191 -30.98 2.06 5.54
CA TRP A 191 -31.61 0.97 4.80
C TRP A 191 -32.92 0.52 5.43
N SER A 192 -33.76 -0.11 4.62
CA SER A 192 -35.03 -0.71 5.05
C SER A 192 -35.36 -1.97 4.26
N PHE A 193 -35.87 -2.99 4.94
CA PHE A 193 -36.33 -4.24 4.35
C PHE A 193 -37.86 -4.33 4.50
N ASP A 194 -38.57 -4.41 3.39
CA ASP A 194 -40.05 -4.37 3.36
C ASP A 194 -40.72 -5.75 3.55
N GLY A 195 -39.92 -6.82 3.72
CA GLY A 195 -40.40 -8.20 3.77
C GLY A 195 -40.06 -9.01 2.51
N GLU A 196 -39.82 -8.33 1.39
CA GLU A 196 -39.50 -8.95 0.11
C GLU A 196 -38.10 -8.55 -0.39
N GLN A 197 -37.73 -7.28 -0.26
CA GLN A 197 -36.48 -6.73 -0.77
C GLN A 197 -35.86 -5.66 0.13
N LEU A 198 -34.56 -5.43 -0.09
CA LEU A 198 -33.76 -4.46 0.63
C LEU A 198 -33.70 -3.14 -0.14
N TRP A 199 -34.00 -2.03 0.53
CA TRP A 199 -33.99 -0.68 0.00
C TRP A 199 -32.89 0.15 0.64
N VAL A 200 -32.13 0.88 -0.18
CA VAL A 200 -31.25 1.97 0.27
C VAL A 200 -32.09 3.24 0.34
N LEU A 201 -32.12 3.87 1.51
CA LEU A 201 -32.81 5.13 1.72
C LEU A 201 -31.85 6.32 1.54
N GLN A 202 -30.61 6.17 2.02
CA GLN A 202 -29.55 7.17 1.92
C GLN A 202 -28.18 6.50 1.97
N SER A 203 -27.18 7.11 1.32
CA SER A 203 -25.76 6.74 1.44
C SER A 203 -24.94 8.01 1.45
N ARG A 204 -23.98 8.11 2.38
CA ARG A 204 -23.06 9.26 2.51
C ARG A 204 -21.70 8.81 3.02
N SER A 205 -20.66 9.62 2.83
CA SER A 205 -19.32 9.28 3.30
C SER A 205 -19.17 9.41 4.83
N ILE A 206 -18.45 8.49 5.46
CA ILE A 206 -18.08 8.58 6.88
C ILE A 206 -16.92 9.58 7.05
N THR A 207 -17.25 10.84 7.32
CA THR A 207 -16.26 11.94 7.37
C THR A 207 -15.23 11.83 8.50
N THR A 208 -15.58 11.14 9.60
CA THR A 208 -14.67 10.90 10.74
C THR A 208 -13.51 9.96 10.43
N LEU A 209 -13.57 9.23 9.31
CA LEU A 209 -12.54 8.28 8.88
C LEU A 209 -11.52 8.88 7.89
N PHE A 210 -11.60 10.17 7.60
CA PHE A 210 -10.64 10.85 6.74
C PHE A 210 -9.48 11.48 7.54
N PRO A 211 -8.26 11.54 6.96
CA PRO A 211 -7.85 10.92 5.70
C PRO A 211 -7.75 9.38 5.81
N ILE A 212 -7.91 8.71 4.67
CA ILE A 212 -7.73 7.26 4.55
C ILE A 212 -6.28 7.01 4.16
N TRP A 213 -5.60 6.20 4.96
CA TRP A 213 -4.21 5.82 4.76
C TRP A 213 -4.12 4.36 4.36
N THR A 214 -3.32 4.06 3.33
CA THR A 214 -3.10 2.71 2.84
C THR A 214 -1.62 2.37 2.81
N ARG A 215 -1.28 1.16 3.25
CA ARG A 215 0.06 0.60 3.06
C ARG A 215 0.12 -0.51 2.01
N LYS A 216 -0.96 -0.78 1.27
CA LYS A 216 -0.97 -1.85 0.24
C LYS A 216 0.17 -1.70 -0.78
N ILE A 217 0.47 -0.47 -1.19
CA ILE A 217 1.58 -0.15 -2.09
C ILE A 217 2.84 0.18 -1.30
N ALA A 218 2.71 0.92 -0.19
CA ALA A 218 3.86 1.32 0.61
C ALA A 218 4.64 0.11 1.14
N ALA A 219 3.96 -0.97 1.53
CA ALA A 219 4.58 -2.19 1.99
C ALA A 219 5.35 -2.95 0.88
N GLU A 220 5.04 -2.74 -0.41
CA GLU A 220 5.85 -3.31 -1.49
C GLU A 220 7.16 -2.53 -1.72
N VAL A 221 7.14 -1.22 -1.44
CA VAL A 221 8.28 -0.31 -1.69
C VAL A 221 9.17 -0.18 -0.46
N ILE A 222 8.57 -0.07 0.73
CA ILE A 222 9.24 0.06 2.03
C ILE A 222 8.50 -0.83 3.04
N PRO A 223 8.81 -2.14 3.07
CA PRO A 223 8.00 -3.12 3.79
C PRO A 223 8.11 -3.05 5.31
N GLY A 224 9.32 -2.80 5.83
CA GLY A 224 9.63 -2.89 7.25
C GLY A 224 9.33 -1.63 8.06
N ALA A 225 9.52 -1.73 9.37
CA ALA A 225 9.49 -0.58 10.26
C ALA A 225 10.67 0.35 9.97
N ILE A 226 10.39 1.63 9.80
CA ILE A 226 11.29 2.66 9.30
C ILE A 226 11.78 3.51 10.48
N ARG A 227 13.10 3.65 10.61
CA ARG A 227 13.68 4.50 11.65
C ARG A 227 13.58 5.99 11.28
N PRO A 228 13.56 6.90 12.28
CA PRO A 228 13.43 8.34 12.07
C PRO A 228 14.35 8.94 11.00
N LEU A 229 15.62 8.53 10.94
CA LEU A 229 16.58 9.08 9.97
C LEU A 229 16.15 8.76 8.54
N THR A 230 15.92 7.47 8.27
CA THR A 230 15.46 6.98 6.98
C THR A 230 14.18 7.69 6.55
N TRP A 231 13.20 7.84 7.45
CA TRP A 231 11.93 8.50 7.12
C TRP A 231 12.09 9.99 6.83
N SER A 232 12.90 10.69 7.62
CA SER A 232 13.15 12.13 7.44
C SER A 232 13.79 12.48 6.10
N ILE A 233 14.44 11.50 5.46
CA ILE A 233 15.04 11.61 4.13
C ILE A 233 14.07 11.13 3.05
N ASN A 234 13.48 9.94 3.21
CA ASN A 234 12.64 9.32 2.19
C ASN A 234 11.33 10.08 1.96
N ARG A 235 10.72 10.66 3.00
CA ARG A 235 9.47 11.42 2.88
C ARG A 235 9.62 12.63 1.95
N PRO A 236 10.52 13.60 2.20
CA PRO A 236 10.65 14.77 1.32
C PRO A 236 11.10 14.39 -0.10
N LEU A 237 11.98 13.39 -0.26
CA LEU A 237 12.39 12.90 -1.57
C LEU A 237 11.20 12.34 -2.37
N THR A 238 10.44 11.43 -1.76
CA THR A 238 9.33 10.74 -2.44
C THR A 238 8.17 11.69 -2.70
N CYS A 239 7.69 12.38 -1.67
CA CYS A 239 6.58 13.33 -1.77
C CYS A 239 6.92 14.50 -2.71
N GLY A 240 8.15 15.03 -2.64
CA GLY A 240 8.61 16.12 -3.49
C GLY A 240 8.67 15.74 -4.96
N VAL A 241 9.23 14.57 -5.28
CA VAL A 241 9.32 14.10 -6.67
C VAL A 241 7.95 13.75 -7.24
N TRP A 242 7.07 13.08 -6.47
CA TRP A 242 5.68 12.87 -6.88
C TRP A 242 4.95 14.19 -7.11
N GLY A 243 5.11 15.17 -6.22
CA GLY A 243 4.57 16.51 -6.39
C GLY A 243 5.02 17.16 -7.70
N LYS A 244 6.31 17.07 -8.04
CA LYS A 244 6.86 17.54 -9.32
C LYS A 244 6.20 16.82 -10.50
N ILE A 245 6.04 15.49 -10.43
CA ILE A 245 5.39 14.70 -11.50
C ILE A 245 3.92 15.12 -11.68
N PHE A 246 3.16 15.24 -10.59
CA PHE A 246 1.77 15.67 -10.65
C PHE A 246 1.63 17.10 -11.18
N THR A 247 2.55 17.99 -10.81
CA THR A 247 2.56 19.38 -11.27
C THR A 247 2.79 19.50 -12.78
N ILE A 248 3.57 18.60 -13.39
CA ILE A 248 3.73 18.55 -14.87
C ILE A 248 2.38 18.35 -15.55
N VAL A 249 1.48 17.56 -14.94
CA VAL A 249 0.15 17.30 -15.50
C VAL A 249 -0.84 18.41 -15.13
N LEU A 250 -0.90 18.78 -13.85
CA LEU A 250 -1.92 19.68 -13.32
C LEU A 250 -1.68 21.16 -13.66
N GLY A 251 -0.43 21.62 -13.75
CA GLY A 251 -0.11 23.04 -13.84
C GLY A 251 -0.69 23.81 -12.65
N ASP A 252 -1.35 24.94 -12.90
CA ASP A 252 -1.95 25.80 -11.86
C ASP A 252 -3.04 25.08 -11.03
N ARG A 253 -3.62 23.98 -11.54
CA ARG A 253 -4.59 23.17 -10.78
C ARG A 253 -3.94 22.34 -9.66
N ALA A 254 -2.62 22.39 -9.55
CA ALA A 254 -1.90 21.87 -8.40
C ALA A 254 -2.01 22.80 -7.16
N LEU A 255 -2.44 24.07 -7.35
CA LEU A 255 -2.62 25.01 -6.23
C LEU A 255 -3.59 24.44 -5.17
N GLY A 256 -3.20 24.60 -3.91
CA GLY A 256 -3.94 24.10 -2.76
C GLY A 256 -3.76 22.59 -2.48
N LEU A 257 -2.86 21.90 -3.18
CA LEU A 257 -2.44 20.54 -2.81
C LEU A 257 -1.14 20.59 -2.02
N ASP A 258 -1.14 20.01 -0.82
CA ASP A 258 0.08 19.76 -0.07
C ASP A 258 0.60 18.35 -0.37
N PHE A 259 1.64 18.27 -1.21
CA PHE A 259 2.24 16.97 -1.54
C PHE A 259 2.97 16.32 -0.36
N THR A 260 3.33 17.08 0.68
CA THR A 260 3.98 16.51 1.88
C THR A 260 3.05 15.62 2.69
N GLU A 261 1.74 15.75 2.51
CA GLU A 261 0.69 14.91 3.11
C GLU A 261 0.39 13.65 2.29
N THR A 262 1.10 13.40 1.18
CA THR A 262 0.88 12.17 0.38
C THR A 262 1.38 10.90 1.06
N ALA A 263 2.27 11.02 2.04
CA ALA A 263 2.79 9.90 2.81
C ALA A 263 3.04 10.28 4.29
N THR A 264 2.83 9.32 5.18
CA THR A 264 3.07 9.44 6.63
C THR A 264 3.61 8.14 7.22
N LEU A 265 4.00 8.15 8.50
CA LEU A 265 4.21 6.94 9.28
C LEU A 265 3.04 6.69 10.22
N HIS A 266 2.54 5.45 10.24
CA HIS A 266 1.76 4.92 11.35
C HIS A 266 2.41 3.63 11.83
N TYR A 267 2.54 3.45 13.15
CA TYR A 267 3.22 2.30 13.76
C TYR A 267 4.64 2.10 13.21
N SER A 268 5.39 3.19 13.03
CA SER A 268 6.72 3.18 12.40
C SER A 268 6.76 2.60 10.98
N HIS A 269 5.65 2.51 10.25
CA HIS A 269 5.61 2.04 8.86
C HIS A 269 5.01 3.07 7.90
N ALA A 270 5.45 3.06 6.65
CA ALA A 270 4.97 4.00 5.64
C ALA A 270 3.51 3.71 5.22
N TYR A 271 2.71 4.77 5.15
CA TYR A 271 1.38 4.78 4.55
C TYR A 271 1.26 5.90 3.53
N PHE A 272 0.51 5.66 2.46
CA PHE A 272 0.12 6.67 1.49
C PHE A 272 -1.30 7.17 1.75
N ASN A 273 -1.50 8.46 1.53
CA ASN A 273 -2.80 9.12 1.67
C ASN A 273 -3.68 8.79 0.47
N ALA A 274 -4.48 7.73 0.57
CA ALA A 274 -5.39 7.30 -0.49
C ALA A 274 -6.40 8.41 -0.83
N SER A 275 -6.88 9.15 0.17
CA SER A 275 -7.83 10.26 -0.05
C SER A 275 -7.23 11.38 -0.89
N LEU A 276 -6.02 11.84 -0.55
CA LEU A 276 -5.33 12.91 -1.29
C LEU A 276 -4.92 12.44 -2.69
N LEU A 277 -4.35 11.24 -2.81
CA LEU A 277 -3.97 10.67 -4.11
C LEU A 277 -5.20 10.51 -5.01
N GLY A 278 -6.33 10.03 -4.48
CA GLY A 278 -7.59 9.95 -5.22
C GLY A 278 -8.05 11.32 -5.74
N LYS A 279 -7.97 12.36 -4.90
CA LYS A 279 -8.24 13.76 -5.32
C LYS A 279 -7.29 14.21 -6.45
N ILE A 280 -6.00 13.92 -6.33
CA ILE A 280 -4.99 14.25 -7.35
C ILE A 280 -5.31 13.58 -8.69
N PHE A 281 -5.53 12.25 -8.69
CA PHE A 281 -5.84 11.51 -9.93
C PHE A 281 -7.14 11.98 -10.58
N ARG A 282 -8.19 12.23 -9.79
CA ARG A 282 -9.44 12.81 -10.31
C ARG A 282 -9.21 14.18 -10.97
N ARG A 283 -8.40 15.06 -10.36
CA ARG A 283 -8.01 16.35 -10.97
C ARG A 283 -7.23 16.17 -12.27
N MET A 284 -6.42 15.12 -12.37
CA MET A 284 -5.70 14.72 -13.60
C MET A 284 -6.61 14.09 -14.66
N GLY A 285 -7.89 13.83 -14.35
CA GLY A 285 -8.82 13.13 -15.24
C GLY A 285 -8.52 11.63 -15.35
N LEU A 286 -7.93 11.05 -14.31
CA LEU A 286 -7.61 9.64 -14.17
C LEU A 286 -8.46 9.02 -13.03
N PRO A 287 -8.77 7.72 -13.08
CA PRO A 287 -9.44 7.03 -11.97
C PRO A 287 -8.64 7.11 -10.66
N PRO A 288 -9.29 7.14 -9.48
CA PRO A 288 -8.58 7.16 -8.19
C PRO A 288 -7.72 5.91 -7.95
N GLU A 289 -8.08 4.76 -8.54
CA GLU A 289 -7.32 3.50 -8.47
C GLU A 289 -6.12 3.47 -9.41
N SER A 290 -5.80 4.57 -10.09
CA SER A 290 -4.71 4.63 -11.08
C SER A 290 -3.35 4.22 -10.50
N LEU A 291 -3.08 4.52 -9.24
CA LEU A 291 -1.82 4.11 -8.61
C LEU A 291 -1.74 2.59 -8.43
N GLU A 292 -2.83 1.93 -8.01
CA GLU A 292 -2.90 0.47 -7.89
C GLU A 292 -2.86 -0.22 -9.27
N PHE A 293 -3.52 0.34 -10.29
CA PHE A 293 -3.37 -0.11 -11.67
C PHE A 293 -1.90 -0.09 -12.12
N LEU A 294 -1.24 1.04 -11.90
CA LEU A 294 0.12 1.28 -12.37
C LEU A 294 1.17 0.43 -11.66
N THR A 295 0.93 0.08 -10.39
CA THR A 295 1.89 -0.65 -9.56
C THR A 295 1.59 -2.15 -9.51
N ARG A 296 0.32 -2.56 -9.47
CA ARG A 296 -0.12 -3.94 -9.26
C ARG A 296 -0.83 -4.58 -10.45
N GLY A 297 -1.09 -3.81 -11.52
CA GLY A 297 -1.76 -4.30 -12.73
C GLY A 297 -3.25 -4.60 -12.54
N ALA A 298 -3.90 -3.89 -11.61
CA ALA A 298 -5.34 -3.99 -11.33
C ALA A 298 -6.21 -3.65 -12.57
N LYS A 299 -7.54 -3.79 -12.49
CA LYS A 299 -8.42 -3.39 -13.62
C LYS A 299 -8.51 -1.87 -13.72
N PHE A 300 -8.27 -1.32 -14.91
CA PHE A 300 -8.44 0.11 -15.18
C PHE A 300 -9.91 0.42 -15.48
N SER A 301 -10.56 1.18 -14.60
CA SER A 301 -11.89 1.72 -14.88
C SER A 301 -11.82 2.77 -16.00
N LYS A 302 -12.93 2.97 -16.73
CA LYS A 302 -12.93 3.91 -17.85
C LYS A 302 -12.70 5.33 -17.34
N PRO A 303 -11.72 6.08 -17.87
CA PRO A 303 -11.44 7.42 -17.40
C PRO A 303 -12.59 8.38 -17.74
N PRO A 304 -12.89 9.36 -16.88
CA PRO A 304 -13.97 10.31 -17.09
C PRO A 304 -13.66 11.27 -18.26
N LEU A 305 -14.28 11.01 -19.42
CA LEU A 305 -14.00 11.64 -20.72
C LEU A 305 -13.85 13.17 -20.67
N ARG A 306 -14.79 13.89 -20.04
CA ARG A 306 -14.77 15.37 -19.99
C ARG A 306 -13.55 15.92 -19.23
N SER A 307 -13.26 15.38 -18.05
CA SER A 307 -12.11 15.81 -17.24
C SER A 307 -10.78 15.37 -17.84
N THR A 308 -10.72 14.21 -18.49
CA THR A 308 -9.50 13.75 -19.17
C THR A 308 -9.13 14.69 -20.32
N ILE A 309 -10.11 15.18 -21.10
CA ILE A 309 -9.86 16.10 -22.22
C ILE A 309 -9.17 17.39 -21.74
N SER A 310 -9.62 17.96 -20.62
CA SER A 310 -9.01 19.17 -20.04
C SER A 310 -7.54 18.99 -19.62
N ASN A 311 -7.12 17.74 -19.37
CA ASN A 311 -5.79 17.38 -18.90
C ASN A 311 -4.84 16.92 -20.01
N ILE A 312 -5.31 16.80 -21.26
CA ILE A 312 -4.51 16.31 -22.39
C ILE A 312 -3.17 17.05 -22.53
N PRO A 313 -3.09 18.39 -22.47
CA PRO A 313 -1.79 19.07 -22.62
C PRO A 313 -0.78 18.67 -21.54
N GLY A 314 -1.22 18.52 -20.29
CA GLY A 314 -0.40 18.05 -19.18
C GLY A 314 0.05 16.61 -19.35
N LEU A 315 -0.87 15.73 -19.71
CA LEU A 315 -0.57 14.32 -19.99
C LEU A 315 0.39 14.16 -21.17
N MET A 316 0.27 15.00 -22.21
CA MET A 316 1.19 15.02 -23.35
C MET A 316 2.59 15.48 -22.95
N ARG A 317 2.72 16.46 -22.04
CA ARG A 317 4.03 16.85 -21.48
C ARG A 317 4.67 15.71 -20.69
N LEU A 318 3.87 15.00 -19.88
CA LEU A 318 4.36 13.82 -19.15
C LEU A 318 4.79 12.72 -20.12
N LEU A 319 4.01 12.46 -21.17
CA LEU A 319 4.34 11.49 -22.21
C LEU A 319 5.62 11.85 -22.97
N GLN A 320 5.83 13.13 -23.30
CA GLN A 320 7.07 13.59 -23.93
C GLN A 320 8.30 13.33 -23.04
N ARG A 321 8.18 13.55 -21.72
CA ARG A 321 9.25 13.21 -20.76
C ARG A 321 9.46 11.71 -20.66
N GLU A 322 8.39 10.93 -20.64
CA GLU A 322 8.45 9.46 -20.65
C GLU A 322 9.20 8.91 -21.88
N MET A 323 8.96 9.51 -23.05
CA MET A 323 9.65 9.14 -24.29
C MET A 323 11.16 9.44 -24.24
N ARG A 324 11.57 10.51 -23.55
CA ARG A 324 12.98 10.91 -23.41
C ARG A 324 13.70 10.27 -22.22
N LEU A 325 12.96 9.62 -21.31
CA LEU A 325 13.45 9.08 -20.04
C LEU A 325 14.79 8.35 -20.13
N GLU A 326 14.97 7.48 -21.13
CA GLU A 326 16.21 6.72 -21.30
C GLU A 326 17.40 7.61 -21.70
N LYS A 327 17.18 8.56 -22.61
CA LYS A 327 18.20 9.51 -23.04
C LYS A 327 18.59 10.43 -21.88
N ASP A 328 17.59 10.93 -21.16
CA ASP A 328 17.78 11.81 -20.03
C ASP A 328 18.55 11.07 -18.92
N PHE A 329 18.18 9.83 -18.59
CA PHE A 329 18.92 9.02 -17.61
C PHE A 329 20.37 8.75 -18.05
N ALA A 330 20.61 8.39 -19.30
CA ALA A 330 21.96 8.14 -19.80
C ALA A 330 22.84 9.40 -19.74
N GLN A 331 22.25 10.57 -20.00
CA GLN A 331 22.92 11.86 -19.85
C GLN A 331 23.25 12.14 -18.38
N ASP A 332 22.29 11.99 -17.48
CA ASP A 332 22.48 12.25 -16.06
C ASP A 332 23.46 11.25 -15.41
N GLN A 333 23.45 10.00 -15.87
CA GLN A 333 24.41 8.98 -15.46
C GLN A 333 25.84 9.39 -15.80
N LYS A 334 26.07 9.92 -17.00
CA LYS A 334 27.39 10.35 -17.44
C LYS A 334 27.84 11.66 -16.77
N LEU A 335 26.93 12.62 -16.60
CA LEU A 335 27.26 13.97 -16.13
C LEU A 335 27.29 14.09 -14.60
N TYR A 336 26.43 13.36 -13.89
CA TYR A 336 26.20 13.59 -12.46
C TYR A 336 26.41 12.33 -11.62
N PHE A 337 25.80 11.19 -11.97
CA PHE A 337 25.85 10.00 -11.10
C PHE A 337 27.25 9.36 -11.07
N ASN A 338 27.80 8.95 -12.22
CA ASN A 338 29.09 8.25 -12.25
C ASN A 338 30.26 9.09 -11.71
N PRO A 339 30.43 10.38 -12.08
CA PRO A 339 31.53 11.19 -11.57
C PRO A 339 31.48 11.37 -10.05
N THR A 340 30.28 11.59 -9.50
CA THR A 340 30.11 11.76 -8.05
C THR A 340 30.37 10.46 -7.30
N LEU A 341 29.83 9.33 -7.77
CA LEU A 341 30.08 8.01 -7.16
C LEU A 341 31.58 7.66 -7.18
N GLN A 342 32.30 8.00 -8.24
CA GLN A 342 33.76 7.81 -8.29
C GLN A 342 34.49 8.69 -7.28
N LYS A 343 34.12 9.97 -7.16
CA LYS A 343 34.71 10.89 -6.18
C LYS A 343 34.48 10.42 -4.74
N LEU A 344 33.29 9.91 -4.46
CA LEU A 344 32.88 9.41 -3.14
C LEU A 344 33.70 8.18 -2.68
N ARG A 345 34.16 7.33 -3.59
CA ARG A 345 34.99 6.14 -3.25
C ARG A 345 36.39 6.46 -2.72
N HIS A 346 36.94 7.64 -3.03
CA HIS A 346 38.35 7.96 -2.78
C HIS A 346 38.58 8.92 -1.60
N SER A 347 37.64 9.00 -0.65
CA SER A 347 37.78 9.90 0.50
C SER A 347 38.30 9.16 1.74
N SER A 348 39.47 9.56 2.25
CA SER A 348 40.02 9.12 3.54
C SER A 348 39.83 10.18 4.62
N GLU A 349 39.73 9.76 5.89
CA GLU A 349 39.54 10.56 7.14
C GLU A 349 38.92 11.95 6.95
N GLN A 350 37.62 12.04 7.23
CA GLN A 350 36.84 13.24 6.97
C GLN A 350 36.27 13.80 8.27
N SER A 351 36.24 15.12 8.38
CA SER A 351 35.53 15.78 9.46
C SER A 351 34.01 15.59 9.33
N VAL A 352 33.26 15.71 10.44
CA VAL A 352 31.79 15.67 10.43
C VAL A 352 31.20 16.71 9.46
N SER A 353 31.82 17.90 9.34
CA SER A 353 31.36 18.94 8.42
C SER A 353 31.51 18.52 6.95
N GLU A 354 32.59 17.85 6.59
CA GLU A 354 32.80 17.35 5.22
C GLU A 354 31.85 16.19 4.91
N LEU A 355 31.59 15.31 5.89
CA LEU A 355 30.62 14.23 5.76
C LEU A 355 29.21 14.79 5.52
N LEU A 356 28.80 15.82 6.26
CA LEU A 356 27.50 16.50 6.04
C LEU A 356 27.41 17.11 4.63
N GLN A 357 28.47 17.75 4.14
CA GLN A 357 28.49 18.29 2.79
C GLN A 357 28.38 17.19 1.72
N GLN A 358 29.02 16.03 1.93
CA GLN A 358 28.85 14.88 1.05
C GLN A 358 27.42 14.33 1.09
N ILE A 359 26.81 14.28 2.27
CA ILE A 359 25.42 13.85 2.43
C ILE A 359 24.49 14.77 1.63
N GLU A 360 24.64 16.09 1.72
CA GLU A 360 23.86 17.04 0.92
C GLU A 360 24.02 16.77 -0.59
N GLN A 361 25.25 16.57 -1.06
CA GLN A 361 25.52 16.23 -2.45
C GLN A 361 24.84 14.91 -2.88
N ILE A 362 24.83 13.90 -2.01
CA ILE A 362 24.17 12.62 -2.26
C ILE A 362 22.65 12.79 -2.28
N LEU A 363 22.07 13.59 -1.38
CA LEU A 363 20.64 13.87 -1.33
C LEU A 363 20.14 14.59 -2.59
N GLU A 364 20.91 15.53 -3.14
CA GLU A 364 20.60 16.18 -4.43
C GLU A 364 20.58 15.16 -5.59
N LEU A 365 21.52 14.22 -5.61
CA LEU A 365 21.53 13.14 -6.60
C LEU A 365 20.40 12.15 -6.38
N LEU A 366 20.08 11.81 -5.13
CA LEU A 366 18.96 10.94 -4.79
C LEU A 366 17.64 11.56 -5.24
N GLU A 367 17.45 12.87 -5.14
CA GLU A 367 16.25 13.53 -5.67
C GLU A 367 16.10 13.30 -7.18
N ARG A 368 17.19 13.44 -7.95
CA ARG A 368 17.21 13.15 -9.39
C ARG A 368 17.00 11.67 -9.68
N ALA A 369 17.69 10.79 -8.96
CA ALA A 369 17.57 9.34 -9.11
C ALA A 369 16.16 8.85 -8.74
N THR A 370 15.50 9.48 -7.76
CA THR A 370 14.13 9.17 -7.33
C THR A 370 13.14 9.37 -8.48
N TYR A 371 13.29 10.44 -9.28
CA TYR A 371 12.47 10.67 -10.47
C TYR A 371 12.55 9.49 -11.46
N TYR A 372 13.76 8.99 -11.73
CA TYR A 372 13.93 7.81 -12.58
C TYR A 372 13.43 6.53 -11.90
N SER A 373 13.64 6.39 -10.59
CA SER A 373 13.22 5.21 -9.81
C SER A 373 11.70 5.02 -9.81
N ILE A 374 10.94 6.12 -9.92
CA ILE A 374 9.48 6.10 -10.05
C ILE A 374 9.09 5.82 -11.51
N LEU A 375 9.64 6.57 -12.47
CA LEU A 375 9.18 6.50 -13.86
C LEU A 375 9.65 5.27 -14.62
N ALA A 376 10.82 4.69 -14.33
CA ALA A 376 11.34 3.54 -15.08
C ALA A 376 10.50 2.27 -14.85
N PRO A 377 10.11 1.88 -13.61
CA PRO A 377 9.17 0.78 -13.38
C PRO A 377 7.81 1.03 -14.04
N LEU A 378 7.25 2.24 -13.89
CA LEU A 378 5.97 2.62 -14.50
C LEU A 378 6.01 2.52 -16.03
N SER A 379 7.09 3.00 -16.64
CA SER A 379 7.36 2.94 -18.09
C SER A 379 7.43 1.50 -18.61
N ALA A 380 8.05 0.60 -17.83
CA ALA A 380 8.13 -0.83 -18.15
C ALA A 380 6.76 -1.52 -18.00
N ALA A 381 6.05 -1.29 -16.89
CA ALA A 381 4.73 -1.86 -16.63
C ALA A 381 3.70 -1.42 -17.68
N LEU A 382 3.67 -0.13 -18.01
CA LEU A 382 2.78 0.43 -19.03
C LEU A 382 2.99 -0.22 -20.40
N ARG A 383 4.24 -0.35 -20.87
CA ARG A 383 4.52 -1.00 -22.16
C ARG A 383 4.24 -2.49 -22.14
N LYS A 384 4.56 -3.18 -21.05
CA LYS A 384 4.20 -4.59 -20.88
C LYS A 384 2.69 -4.78 -21.03
N ALA A 385 1.89 -3.91 -20.41
CA ALA A 385 0.43 -3.94 -20.52
C ALA A 385 -0.05 -3.64 -21.96
N ILE A 386 0.47 -2.59 -22.59
CA ILE A 386 0.11 -2.20 -23.98
C ILE A 386 0.43 -3.32 -24.98
N PHE A 387 1.62 -3.90 -24.88
CA PHE A 387 2.09 -4.94 -25.80
C PHE A 387 1.71 -6.36 -25.37
N LYS A 388 0.99 -6.52 -24.26
CA LYS A 388 0.58 -7.81 -23.67
C LYS A 388 1.72 -8.83 -23.60
N VAL A 389 2.90 -8.37 -23.18
CA VAL A 389 4.09 -9.23 -23.11
C VAL A 389 4.01 -10.10 -21.85
N PRO A 390 4.05 -11.44 -21.99
CA PRO A 390 4.03 -12.34 -20.84
C PRO A 390 5.34 -12.24 -20.06
N ASP A 391 5.27 -12.53 -18.77
CA ASP A 391 6.40 -12.44 -17.85
C ASP A 391 7.54 -13.40 -18.20
N GLU A 392 7.27 -14.56 -18.82
CA GLU A 392 8.33 -15.50 -19.23
C GLU A 392 9.15 -15.03 -20.44
N ALA A 393 8.68 -14.00 -21.15
CA ALA A 393 9.36 -13.44 -22.31
C ALA A 393 10.29 -12.27 -21.96
N LEU A 394 10.47 -11.98 -20.66
CA LEU A 394 11.27 -10.88 -20.14
C LEU A 394 12.60 -11.40 -19.60
N ASP A 395 13.69 -10.72 -19.93
CA ASP A 395 15.01 -11.02 -19.40
C ASP A 395 15.32 -10.08 -18.22
N ASN A 396 15.39 -10.62 -17.01
CA ASN A 396 15.70 -9.87 -15.80
C ASN A 396 17.13 -10.10 -15.30
N ARG A 397 17.96 -10.80 -16.08
CA ARG A 397 19.28 -11.25 -15.62
C ARG A 397 20.29 -10.13 -15.34
N ASP A 398 20.06 -8.95 -15.92
CA ASP A 398 20.86 -7.74 -15.72
C ASP A 398 20.36 -6.89 -14.54
N THR A 399 19.30 -7.32 -13.84
CA THR A 399 18.92 -6.66 -12.58
C THR A 399 20.01 -6.91 -11.53
N PRO A 400 20.39 -5.90 -10.73
CA PRO A 400 21.56 -5.99 -9.87
C PRO A 400 21.58 -7.21 -8.94
N GLU A 401 20.42 -7.54 -8.38
CA GLU A 401 20.22 -8.64 -7.46
C GLU A 401 20.44 -9.98 -8.16
N VAL A 402 19.81 -10.17 -9.33
CA VAL A 402 19.94 -11.39 -10.12
C VAL A 402 21.37 -11.54 -10.65
N ALA A 403 21.98 -10.44 -11.10
CA ALA A 403 23.37 -10.42 -11.55
C ALA A 403 24.34 -10.83 -10.43
N ALA A 404 24.16 -10.30 -9.22
CA ALA A 404 24.98 -10.66 -8.06
C ALA A 404 24.90 -12.16 -7.74
N LEU A 405 23.68 -12.72 -7.71
CA LEU A 405 23.46 -14.14 -7.44
C LEU A 405 24.06 -15.04 -8.53
N ARG A 406 23.93 -14.66 -9.80
CA ARG A 406 24.52 -15.40 -10.92
C ARG A 406 26.04 -15.40 -10.82
N SER A 407 26.65 -14.24 -10.56
CA SER A 407 28.10 -14.14 -10.32
C SER A 407 28.54 -15.00 -9.14
N LEU A 408 27.78 -15.00 -8.04
CA LEU A 408 28.07 -15.81 -6.86
C LEU A 408 27.96 -17.32 -7.14
N SER A 409 26.91 -17.74 -7.84
CA SER A 409 26.71 -19.14 -8.23
C SER A 409 27.79 -19.62 -9.21
N GLN A 410 28.22 -18.76 -10.13
CA GLN A 410 29.32 -19.08 -11.05
C GLN A 410 30.64 -19.25 -10.30
N LEU A 411 30.93 -18.36 -9.34
CA LEU A 411 32.11 -18.47 -8.50
C LEU A 411 32.08 -19.75 -7.65
N ALA A 412 30.93 -20.07 -7.07
CA ALA A 412 30.74 -21.29 -6.28
C ALA A 412 30.89 -22.57 -7.11
N ASN A 413 30.43 -22.56 -8.38
CA ASN A 413 30.67 -23.68 -9.31
C ASN A 413 32.17 -23.93 -9.49
N SER A 414 32.97 -22.86 -9.66
CA SER A 414 34.43 -22.94 -9.80
C SER A 414 35.11 -23.42 -8.52
N ALA A 415 34.54 -23.13 -7.35
CA ALA A 415 35.08 -23.55 -6.07
C ALA A 415 34.92 -25.04 -5.77
N ARG A 416 33.96 -25.73 -6.40
CA ARG A 416 33.63 -27.14 -6.10
C ARG A 416 34.79 -28.12 -6.30
N SER A 417 35.62 -27.90 -7.33
CA SER A 417 36.78 -28.76 -7.58
C SER A 417 37.89 -28.62 -6.55
N HIS A 418 37.75 -27.69 -5.59
CA HIS A 418 38.76 -27.33 -4.60
C HIS A 418 38.29 -27.49 -3.15
N ILE A 419 37.11 -28.10 -2.94
CA ILE A 419 36.55 -28.34 -1.61
C ILE A 419 36.22 -29.83 -1.45
N ASP A 420 36.44 -30.36 -0.25
CA ASP A 420 35.99 -31.70 0.10
C ASP A 420 34.55 -31.61 0.63
N ASN A 421 33.72 -32.61 0.32
CA ASN A 421 32.28 -32.64 0.60
C ASN A 421 31.92 -32.79 2.10
N THR A 422 32.85 -32.42 2.98
CA THR A 422 32.78 -32.48 4.44
C THR A 422 32.34 -31.12 5.00
N GLN A 423 31.54 -31.11 6.08
CA GLN A 423 31.01 -29.91 6.76
C GLN A 423 32.08 -28.97 7.41
N GLU A 424 33.35 -29.11 7.07
CA GLU A 424 34.38 -28.14 7.46
C GLU A 424 34.11 -26.76 6.85
N ASP A 425 34.68 -25.71 7.44
CA ASP A 425 34.50 -24.35 6.95
C ASP A 425 35.14 -24.18 5.56
N ILE A 426 34.30 -24.19 4.51
CA ILE A 426 34.66 -24.03 3.10
C ILE A 426 35.67 -22.88 2.86
N PHE A 427 35.53 -21.76 3.57
CA PHE A 427 36.45 -20.63 3.45
C PHE A 427 37.86 -20.98 3.94
N THR A 428 37.97 -21.78 5.00
CA THR A 428 39.24 -22.28 5.52
C THR A 428 39.89 -23.26 4.53
N GLN A 429 39.11 -24.14 3.88
CA GLN A 429 39.63 -25.05 2.85
C GLN A 429 40.15 -24.28 1.63
N LEU A 430 39.39 -23.29 1.15
CA LEU A 430 39.81 -22.45 0.03
C LEU A 430 41.09 -21.66 0.36
N ALA A 431 41.26 -21.21 1.59
CA ALA A 431 42.45 -20.47 2.00
C ALA A 431 43.76 -21.29 1.95
N GLN A 432 43.67 -22.64 1.97
CA GLN A 432 44.83 -23.53 2.00
C GLN A 432 45.48 -23.77 0.64
N THR A 433 44.81 -23.42 -0.47
CA THR A 433 45.32 -23.67 -1.83
C THR A 433 45.50 -22.36 -2.60
N GLN A 434 46.47 -22.30 -3.51
CA GLN A 434 46.68 -21.10 -4.35
C GLN A 434 45.43 -20.78 -5.21
N GLN A 435 44.76 -21.82 -5.72
CA GLN A 435 43.55 -21.68 -6.53
C GLN A 435 42.35 -21.23 -5.68
N GLY A 436 42.23 -21.74 -4.46
CA GLY A 436 41.21 -21.30 -3.52
C GLY A 436 41.43 -19.85 -3.04
N GLN A 437 42.68 -19.39 -2.89
CA GLN A 437 42.97 -17.98 -2.65
C GLN A 437 42.49 -17.08 -3.79
N THR A 438 42.69 -17.48 -5.05
CA THR A 438 42.13 -16.74 -6.21
C THR A 438 40.60 -16.68 -6.17
N ILE A 439 39.93 -17.75 -5.73
CA ILE A 439 38.47 -17.76 -5.56
C ILE A 439 38.05 -16.79 -4.45
N LEU A 440 38.80 -16.73 -3.34
CA LEU A 440 38.54 -15.79 -2.25
C LEU A 440 38.74 -14.33 -2.70
N GLU A 441 39.79 -14.05 -3.48
CA GLU A 441 39.98 -12.72 -4.09
C GLU A 441 38.81 -12.34 -5.03
N GLN A 442 38.31 -13.29 -5.83
CA GLN A 442 37.13 -13.07 -6.67
C GLN A 442 35.85 -12.88 -5.85
N PHE A 443 35.74 -13.55 -4.70
CA PHE A 443 34.63 -13.35 -3.76
C PHE A 443 34.68 -11.94 -3.16
N ASP A 444 35.85 -11.46 -2.77
CA ASP A 444 36.03 -10.10 -2.26
C ASP A 444 35.74 -9.05 -3.33
N GLN A 445 36.16 -9.27 -4.59
CA GLN A 445 35.79 -8.41 -5.72
C GLN A 445 34.27 -8.38 -5.96
N LEU A 446 33.58 -9.51 -5.79
CA LEU A 446 32.12 -9.58 -5.86
C LEU A 446 31.48 -8.74 -4.76
N LEU A 447 31.99 -8.83 -3.52
CA LEU A 447 31.55 -7.98 -2.41
C LEU A 447 31.87 -6.50 -2.65
N GLU A 448 32.96 -6.13 -3.31
CA GLU A 448 33.21 -4.74 -3.70
C GLU A 448 32.21 -4.26 -4.76
N GLN A 449 31.87 -5.12 -5.73
CA GLN A 449 30.96 -4.77 -6.81
C GLN A 449 29.52 -4.62 -6.34
N TYR A 450 29.04 -5.58 -5.53
CA TYR A 450 27.63 -5.73 -5.12
C TYR A 450 27.37 -5.51 -3.62
N GLY A 451 28.41 -5.21 -2.83
CA GLY A 451 28.29 -5.04 -1.38
C GLY A 451 27.47 -3.83 -0.92
N TYR A 452 26.98 -3.01 -1.85
CA TYR A 452 26.01 -1.95 -1.58
C TYR A 452 24.57 -2.48 -1.39
N LEU A 453 24.29 -3.73 -1.78
CA LEU A 453 22.99 -4.36 -1.58
C LEU A 453 22.76 -4.65 -0.09
N SER A 454 21.51 -4.61 0.36
CA SER A 454 21.09 -4.84 1.76
C SER A 454 19.82 -5.68 1.80
N GLU A 455 19.36 -6.07 3.00
CA GLU A 455 18.09 -6.81 3.11
C GLU A 455 16.89 -6.00 2.64
N VAL A 456 16.84 -4.72 3.02
CA VAL A 456 15.81 -3.75 2.62
C VAL A 456 16.49 -2.59 1.93
N GLY A 457 16.45 -2.56 0.59
CA GLY A 457 17.25 -1.64 -0.23
C GLY A 457 16.93 -0.16 -0.01
N THR A 458 15.71 0.14 0.44
CA THR A 458 15.22 1.51 0.68
C THR A 458 15.45 2.03 2.10
N ASP A 459 15.87 1.17 3.03
CA ASP A 459 16.12 1.56 4.43
C ASP A 459 17.63 1.65 4.70
N ILE A 460 18.12 2.88 4.77
CA ILE A 460 19.53 3.16 5.07
C ILE A 460 19.95 2.75 6.48
N ALA A 461 19.03 2.36 7.35
CA ALA A 461 19.34 1.82 8.67
C ALA A 461 19.65 0.32 8.65
N VAL A 462 19.39 -0.37 7.53
CA VAL A 462 19.75 -1.79 7.34
C VAL A 462 21.19 -1.91 6.82
N PRO A 463 22.03 -2.76 7.43
CA PRO A 463 23.39 -3.02 6.96
C PRO A 463 23.46 -3.55 5.52
N THR A 464 24.46 -3.09 4.77
CA THR A 464 24.74 -3.65 3.44
C THR A 464 25.57 -4.93 3.55
N TRP A 465 25.64 -5.71 2.47
CA TRP A 465 26.44 -6.94 2.40
C TRP A 465 27.94 -6.69 2.61
N ARG A 466 28.42 -5.47 2.33
CA ARG A 466 29.80 -5.07 2.65
C ARG A 466 30.02 -4.96 4.16
N GLU A 467 29.04 -4.47 4.90
CA GLU A 467 29.12 -4.32 6.36
C GLU A 467 28.91 -5.67 7.05
N GLU A 468 27.93 -6.45 6.58
CA GLU A 468 27.58 -7.77 7.11
C GLU A 468 27.63 -8.83 6.00
N PRO A 469 28.81 -9.40 5.69
CA PRO A 469 28.96 -10.36 4.59
C PRO A 469 28.48 -11.77 4.93
N GLN A 470 28.07 -12.04 6.18
CA GLN A 470 27.72 -13.39 6.63
C GLN A 470 26.60 -14.07 5.82
N PRO A 471 25.48 -13.40 5.47
CA PRO A 471 24.43 -14.01 4.64
C PRO A 471 24.94 -14.40 3.25
N VAL A 472 25.82 -13.59 2.65
CA VAL A 472 26.40 -13.84 1.32
C VAL A 472 27.43 -14.98 1.40
N ARG A 473 28.24 -15.04 2.47
CA ARG A 473 29.16 -16.14 2.73
C ARG A 473 28.42 -17.47 2.88
N GLU A 474 27.32 -17.47 3.62
CA GLU A 474 26.49 -18.66 3.79
C GLU A 474 25.84 -19.09 2.47
N LEU A 475 25.37 -18.15 1.65
CA LEU A 475 24.88 -18.44 0.31
C LEU A 475 25.95 -19.06 -0.60
N PHE A 476 27.17 -18.52 -0.56
CA PHE A 476 28.29 -19.06 -1.31
C PHE A 476 28.60 -20.51 -0.93
N LYS A 477 28.70 -20.78 0.39
CA LYS A 477 28.85 -22.15 0.92
C LYS A 477 27.78 -23.08 0.36
N GLN A 478 26.53 -22.62 0.34
CA GLN A 478 25.42 -23.43 -0.15
C GLN A 478 25.47 -23.68 -1.65
N PHE A 479 25.82 -22.69 -2.47
CA PHE A 479 26.00 -22.93 -3.90
C PHE A 479 27.17 -23.85 -4.21
N CYS A 480 28.20 -23.88 -3.37
CA CYS A 480 29.27 -24.86 -3.48
C CYS A 480 28.74 -26.28 -3.26
N LEU A 481 27.95 -26.50 -2.21
CA LEU A 481 27.39 -27.82 -1.86
C LEU A 481 26.24 -28.26 -2.77
N ASN A 482 25.38 -27.33 -3.18
CA ASN A 482 24.16 -27.58 -3.94
C ASN A 482 24.10 -26.65 -5.17
N PRO A 483 24.45 -27.15 -6.37
CA PRO A 483 24.33 -26.38 -7.59
C PRO A 483 22.92 -25.86 -7.84
N SER A 484 22.81 -24.56 -8.14
CA SER A 484 21.59 -24.04 -8.74
C SER A 484 21.44 -24.57 -10.17
N PRO A 485 20.23 -24.98 -10.59
CA PRO A 485 19.98 -25.35 -11.98
C PRO A 485 20.23 -24.13 -12.89
N GLU A 486 20.81 -24.35 -14.07
CA GLU A 486 20.97 -23.28 -15.06
C GLU A 486 19.61 -22.79 -15.55
N SER A 487 19.34 -21.50 -15.39
CA SER A 487 18.16 -20.86 -15.96
C SER A 487 18.29 -20.80 -17.49
N PRO A 488 17.28 -21.26 -18.25
CA PRO A 488 17.30 -21.14 -19.71
C PRO A 488 17.28 -19.66 -20.10
N THR A 489 17.95 -19.33 -21.20
CA THR A 489 17.92 -17.97 -21.73
C THR A 489 16.50 -17.65 -22.22
N PRO A 490 15.82 -16.63 -21.68
CA PRO A 490 14.48 -16.27 -22.11
C PRO A 490 14.50 -15.82 -23.58
N GLN A 491 13.51 -16.26 -24.36
CA GLN A 491 13.33 -15.80 -25.73
C GLN A 491 12.70 -14.40 -25.71
N ILE A 492 13.53 -13.37 -25.88
CA ILE A 492 13.09 -11.97 -25.89
C ILE A 492 12.15 -11.74 -27.09
N LYS A 493 10.85 -11.60 -26.83
CA LYS A 493 9.84 -11.35 -27.89
C LYS A 493 9.69 -9.87 -28.23
N ASN A 494 9.95 -8.95 -27.29
CA ASN A 494 9.75 -7.52 -27.49
C ASN A 494 10.94 -6.68 -27.00
N LYS A 495 11.78 -6.24 -27.95
CA LYS A 495 12.97 -5.42 -27.66
C LYS A 495 12.64 -4.07 -26.99
N GLY A 496 11.48 -3.49 -27.29
CA GLY A 496 11.07 -2.20 -26.72
C GLY A 496 10.73 -2.30 -25.23
N VAL A 497 10.01 -3.36 -24.84
CA VAL A 497 9.73 -3.66 -23.42
C VAL A 497 11.02 -4.04 -22.70
N GLN A 498 11.85 -4.89 -23.31
CA GLN A 498 13.13 -5.30 -22.73
C GLN A 498 14.06 -4.10 -22.44
N ARG A 499 14.10 -3.12 -23.34
CA ARG A 499 14.90 -1.89 -23.15
C ARG A 499 14.45 -1.09 -21.93
N ARG A 500 13.16 -1.05 -21.61
CA ARG A 500 12.63 -0.37 -20.40
C ARG A 500 12.90 -1.15 -19.12
N ILE A 501 12.90 -2.49 -19.19
CA ILE A 501 13.30 -3.34 -18.06
C ILE A 501 14.79 -3.16 -17.75
N ALA A 502 15.65 -3.14 -18.79
CA ALA A 502 17.08 -2.87 -18.60
C ALA A 502 17.33 -1.46 -18.03
N LEU A 503 16.57 -0.45 -18.46
CA LEU A 503 16.61 0.88 -17.86
C LEU A 503 16.23 0.84 -16.38
N LYS A 504 15.14 0.15 -16.02
CA LYS A 504 14.73 -0.04 -14.61
C LYS A 504 15.89 -0.62 -13.80
N GLY A 505 16.54 -1.70 -14.26
CA GLY A 505 17.67 -2.31 -13.54
C GLY A 505 18.84 -1.34 -13.30
N LYS A 506 19.24 -0.57 -14.32
CA LYS A 506 20.31 0.44 -14.18
C LYS A 506 19.96 1.57 -13.22
N VAL A 507 18.70 2.00 -13.22
CA VAL A 507 18.20 3.01 -12.30
C VAL A 507 18.23 2.48 -10.87
N THR A 508 17.75 1.25 -10.66
CA THR A 508 17.79 0.58 -9.35
C THR A 508 19.22 0.46 -8.82
N GLU A 509 20.18 0.10 -9.68
CA GLU A 509 21.60 0.05 -9.30
C GLU A 509 22.11 1.41 -8.78
N ILE A 510 21.93 2.47 -9.57
CA ILE A 510 22.41 3.81 -9.20
C ILE A 510 21.74 4.28 -7.91
N TYR A 511 20.42 4.09 -7.79
CA TYR A 511 19.67 4.47 -6.61
C TYR A 511 20.16 3.76 -5.35
N SER A 512 20.33 2.42 -5.42
CA SER A 512 20.79 1.61 -4.30
C SER A 512 22.24 1.94 -3.91
N ARG A 513 23.11 2.21 -4.89
CA ARG A 513 24.48 2.69 -4.62
C ARG A 513 24.48 4.03 -3.90
N LEU A 514 23.66 4.99 -4.32
CA LEU A 514 23.55 6.28 -3.65
C LEU A 514 23.05 6.14 -2.20
N LEU A 515 22.07 5.26 -1.94
CA LEU A 515 21.59 4.96 -0.58
C LEU A 515 22.68 4.30 0.29
N ALA A 516 23.46 3.38 -0.26
CA ALA A 516 24.58 2.78 0.45
C ALA A 516 25.67 3.81 0.78
N GLU A 517 26.03 4.68 -0.18
CA GLU A 517 26.98 5.75 0.08
C GLU A 517 26.45 6.71 1.16
N LEU A 518 25.16 7.05 1.13
CA LEU A 518 24.49 7.85 2.16
C LEU A 518 24.61 7.21 3.54
N ARG A 519 24.29 5.91 3.65
CA ARG A 519 24.42 5.13 4.89
C ARG A 519 25.85 5.19 5.44
N TRP A 520 26.85 4.94 4.61
CA TRP A 520 28.25 4.92 5.06
C TRP A 520 28.73 6.27 5.62
N ARG A 521 28.20 7.40 5.14
CA ARG A 521 28.54 8.72 5.71
C ARG A 521 27.88 8.92 7.07
N PHE A 522 26.62 8.50 7.23
CA PHE A 522 25.98 8.54 8.54
C PHE A 522 26.70 7.65 9.56
N ILE A 523 27.14 6.46 9.17
CA ILE A 523 27.93 5.59 10.05
C ILE A 523 29.27 6.24 10.39
N ALA A 524 29.94 6.89 9.44
CA ALA A 524 31.15 7.65 9.73
C ALA A 524 30.90 8.76 10.77
N ILE A 525 29.80 9.52 10.64
CA ILE A 525 29.38 10.52 11.65
C ILE A 525 29.12 9.86 13.00
N GLU A 526 28.43 8.72 13.03
CA GLU A 526 28.17 7.95 14.25
C GLU A 526 29.48 7.56 14.94
N HIS A 527 30.49 7.09 14.21
CA HIS A 527 31.80 6.77 14.77
C HIS A 527 32.46 7.99 15.43
N HIS A 528 32.41 9.17 14.80
CA HIS A 528 32.92 10.40 15.43
C HIS A 528 32.18 10.74 16.72
N TRP A 529 30.86 10.57 16.75
CA TRP A 529 30.02 10.90 17.90
C TRP A 529 30.05 9.87 19.03
N LEU A 530 30.31 8.60 18.72
CA LEU A 530 30.62 7.59 19.74
C LEU A 530 31.96 7.90 20.42
N ASN A 531 32.98 8.28 19.64
CA ASN A 531 34.29 8.63 20.17
C ASN A 531 34.28 9.90 21.03
N SER A 532 33.39 10.86 20.73
CA SER A 532 33.21 12.08 21.53
C SER A 532 32.20 11.96 22.67
N GLY A 533 31.52 10.81 22.82
CA GLY A 533 30.52 10.56 23.86
C GLY A 533 29.16 11.23 23.64
N VAL A 534 28.89 11.74 22.43
CA VAL A 534 27.58 12.30 22.04
C VAL A 534 26.53 11.18 21.88
N LEU A 535 26.93 10.04 21.31
CA LEU A 535 26.11 8.84 21.20
C LEU A 535 26.61 7.75 22.17
N LYS A 536 25.73 6.82 22.57
CA LYS A 536 26.07 5.78 23.55
C LYS A 536 26.42 4.44 22.89
N GLN A 537 25.74 4.09 21.80
CA GLN A 537 25.89 2.80 21.13
C GLN A 537 25.70 2.94 19.61
N SER A 538 26.22 1.96 18.87
CA SER A 538 26.03 1.92 17.41
C SER A 538 24.55 1.73 17.05
N GLY A 539 24.14 2.37 15.97
CA GLY A 539 22.77 2.46 15.50
C GLY A 539 21.93 3.54 16.19
N ASP A 540 22.47 4.27 17.17
CA ASP A 540 21.79 5.42 17.79
C ASP A 540 21.50 6.52 16.76
N ILE A 541 22.39 6.73 15.79
CA ILE A 541 22.22 7.81 14.79
C ILE A 541 20.93 7.66 13.98
N PHE A 542 20.47 6.43 13.74
CA PHE A 542 19.27 6.17 12.93
C PHE A 542 17.97 6.59 13.64
N PHE A 543 18.02 6.85 14.95
CA PHE A 543 16.88 7.39 15.72
C PHE A 543 16.79 8.92 15.71
N LEU A 544 17.74 9.60 15.06
CA LEU A 544 17.71 11.04 14.82
C LEU A 544 17.12 11.33 13.45
N THR A 545 16.58 12.54 13.25
CA THR A 545 16.21 13.04 11.93
C THR A 545 17.41 13.70 11.26
N TYR A 546 17.37 13.84 9.93
CA TYR A 546 18.44 14.52 9.20
C TYR A 546 18.67 15.97 9.69
N ASP A 547 17.58 16.70 9.97
CA ASP A 547 17.68 18.07 10.49
C ASP A 547 18.30 18.14 11.89
N GLU A 548 18.01 17.15 12.75
CA GLU A 548 18.66 17.05 14.07
C GLU A 548 20.16 16.80 13.92
N ILE A 549 20.56 15.93 12.98
CA ILE A 549 21.98 15.63 12.73
C ILE A 549 22.73 16.86 12.19
N ARG A 550 22.08 17.68 11.37
CA ARG A 550 22.64 18.93 10.84
C ARG A 550 22.71 20.05 11.89
N SER A 551 21.94 19.94 12.96
CA SER A 551 21.87 20.96 14.00
C SER A 551 23.11 20.96 14.90
N SER A 552 23.38 22.10 15.56
CA SER A 552 24.48 22.24 16.52
C SER A 552 24.15 21.74 17.94
N ASN A 553 22.94 21.21 18.16
CA ASN A 553 22.51 20.73 19.48
C ASN A 553 22.87 19.25 19.63
N LEU A 554 23.82 18.92 20.51
CA LEU A 554 24.35 17.55 20.66
C LEU A 554 23.76 16.79 21.86
N GLN A 555 22.60 17.20 22.38
CA GLN A 555 21.92 16.52 23.50
C GLN A 555 20.80 15.60 23.00
N PHE A 556 21.16 14.36 22.66
CA PHE A 556 20.23 13.43 22.01
C PHE A 556 19.79 12.23 22.86
N ALA A 557 20.48 11.94 23.97
CA ALA A 557 20.33 10.67 24.68
C ALA A 557 18.88 10.32 25.06
N ALA A 558 18.15 11.26 25.68
CA ALA A 558 16.75 11.04 26.07
C ALA A 558 15.81 10.87 24.86
N LEU A 559 16.04 11.64 23.79
CA LEU A 559 15.25 11.58 22.55
C LEU A 559 15.42 10.23 21.85
N ILE A 560 16.66 9.74 21.75
CA ILE A 560 16.97 8.44 21.15
C ILE A 560 16.32 7.31 21.96
N GLU A 561 16.43 7.35 23.29
CA GLU A 561 15.84 6.33 24.16
C GLU A 561 14.31 6.28 24.01
N GLN A 562 13.64 7.44 23.99
CA GLN A 562 12.20 7.53 23.74
C GLN A 562 11.81 6.93 22.37
N ARG A 563 12.49 7.32 21.29
CA ARG A 563 12.18 6.85 19.93
C ARG A 563 12.49 5.38 19.73
N ARG A 564 13.55 4.87 20.37
CA ARG A 564 13.89 3.45 20.38
C ARG A 564 12.81 2.63 21.07
N SER A 565 12.37 3.04 22.27
CA SER A 565 11.28 2.37 22.97
C SER A 565 9.99 2.34 22.16
N HIS A 566 9.65 3.44 21.48
CA HIS A 566 8.47 3.51 20.62
C HIS A 566 8.60 2.59 19.40
N PHE A 567 9.76 2.60 18.73
CA PHE A 567 10.03 1.73 17.58
C PHE A 567 10.00 0.24 17.96
N ASP A 568 10.56 -0.12 19.11
CA ASP A 568 10.56 -1.50 19.60
C ASP A 568 9.15 -1.98 19.98
N HIS A 569 8.30 -1.09 20.49
CA HIS A 569 6.88 -1.37 20.69
C HIS A 569 6.15 -1.59 19.35
N ASP A 570 6.31 -0.66 18.40
CA ASP A 570 5.67 -0.75 17.08
C ASP A 570 6.06 -2.02 16.32
N ARG A 571 7.32 -2.44 16.42
CA ARG A 571 7.83 -3.66 15.77
C ARG A 571 7.21 -4.95 16.33
N GLN A 572 6.64 -4.91 17.54
CA GLN A 572 5.94 -6.05 18.14
C GLN A 572 4.47 -6.14 17.72
N LEU A 573 3.92 -5.11 17.08
CA LEU A 573 2.55 -5.11 16.60
C LEU A 573 2.42 -6.07 15.38
N SER A 574 1.54 -7.05 15.50
CA SER A 574 1.18 -7.97 14.39
C SER A 574 -0.29 -8.38 14.53
N PRO A 575 -1.11 -8.24 13.46
CA PRO A 575 -0.75 -7.73 12.14
C PRO A 575 -0.70 -6.20 12.12
N ILE A 576 0.08 -5.64 11.19
CA ILE A 576 -0.02 -4.21 10.90
C ILE A 576 -1.17 -3.96 9.90
N PRO A 577 -2.15 -3.10 10.21
CA PRO A 577 -3.32 -2.89 9.35
C PRO A 577 -2.96 -2.37 7.96
N GLN A 578 -3.58 -2.92 6.91
CA GLN A 578 -3.40 -2.45 5.54
C GLN A 578 -4.01 -1.07 5.29
N LEU A 579 -5.10 -0.78 5.99
CA LEU A 579 -5.82 0.50 5.98
C LEU A 579 -5.92 1.04 7.40
N VAL A 580 -5.72 2.35 7.55
CA VAL A 580 -5.98 3.07 8.79
C VAL A 580 -6.68 4.38 8.47
N TYR A 581 -7.43 4.89 9.44
CA TYR A 581 -8.34 6.03 9.25
C TYR A 581 -8.02 7.16 10.21
N GLY A 582 -7.98 8.39 9.69
CA GLY A 582 -7.61 9.58 10.45
C GLY A 582 -6.09 9.71 10.67
N ASN A 583 -5.68 10.77 11.36
CA ASN A 583 -4.25 11.05 11.62
C ASN A 583 -3.69 10.29 12.84
N ASP A 584 -4.56 9.90 13.77
CA ASP A 584 -4.19 9.18 14.99
C ASP A 584 -5.01 7.88 15.08
N PRO A 585 -4.66 6.85 14.29
CA PRO A 585 -5.34 5.57 14.35
C PRO A 585 -5.03 4.85 15.68
N PRO A 586 -6.00 4.11 16.25
CA PRO A 586 -5.80 3.40 17.50
C PRO A 586 -4.93 2.17 17.32
N ILE A 587 -4.27 1.73 18.40
CA ILE A 587 -3.37 0.57 18.38
C ILE A 587 -4.08 -0.67 17.79
N PRO A 588 -3.44 -1.38 16.83
CA PRO A 588 -3.98 -2.59 16.24
C PRO A 588 -4.28 -3.65 17.29
N GLN A 589 -5.50 -4.19 17.27
CA GLN A 589 -5.86 -5.36 18.06
C GLN A 589 -5.62 -6.62 17.23
N SER A 590 -5.09 -7.69 17.84
CA SER A 590 -4.91 -8.97 17.17
C SER A 590 -6.28 -9.57 16.81
N PRO A 591 -6.57 -9.77 15.52
CA PRO A 591 -7.84 -10.36 15.10
C PRO A 591 -7.94 -11.85 15.47
N THR A 592 -9.13 -12.28 15.89
CA THR A 592 -9.49 -13.71 16.00
C THR A 592 -9.90 -14.23 14.63
N TRP A 593 -8.95 -14.82 13.90
CA TRP A 593 -9.22 -15.42 12.59
C TRP A 593 -9.91 -16.78 12.72
N GLN A 594 -10.99 -17.00 11.97
CA GLN A 594 -11.48 -18.35 11.67
C GLN A 594 -10.60 -18.98 10.59
N THR A 595 -10.01 -20.14 10.90
CA THR A 595 -9.17 -20.91 9.99
C THR A 595 -10.00 -21.50 8.86
N SER A 596 -9.80 -20.98 7.64
CA SER A 596 -10.22 -21.68 6.42
C SER A 596 -9.10 -22.61 5.96
N ASN A 597 -9.45 -23.80 5.45
CA ASN A 597 -8.47 -24.74 4.90
C ASN A 597 -7.88 -24.29 3.56
N ARG A 598 -8.36 -23.18 3.00
CA ARG A 598 -7.90 -22.64 1.72
C ARG A 598 -7.64 -21.14 1.81
N LEU A 599 -6.47 -20.72 1.35
CA LEU A 599 -6.10 -19.31 1.18
C LEU A 599 -5.95 -18.99 -0.30
N GLN A 600 -6.14 -17.72 -0.65
CA GLN A 600 -6.04 -17.20 -2.00
C GLN A 600 -5.11 -16.00 -2.01
N GLY A 601 -4.30 -15.91 -3.05
CA GLY A 601 -3.52 -14.73 -3.39
C GLY A 601 -3.32 -14.62 -4.90
N ILE A 602 -2.25 -13.97 -5.30
CA ILE A 602 -1.86 -13.75 -6.69
C ILE A 602 -0.83 -14.82 -7.09
N GLY A 603 -1.18 -15.66 -8.06
CA GLY A 603 -0.22 -16.55 -8.71
C GLY A 603 0.89 -15.74 -9.41
N ALA A 604 2.14 -15.96 -9.01
CA ALA A 604 3.30 -15.14 -9.40
C ALA A 604 4.42 -15.92 -10.08
N SER A 605 4.55 -17.22 -9.79
CA SER A 605 5.49 -18.13 -10.45
C SER A 605 4.83 -19.50 -10.61
N VAL A 606 4.79 -20.01 -11.83
CA VAL A 606 4.01 -21.22 -12.19
C VAL A 606 4.56 -22.50 -11.54
N GLY A 607 3.65 -23.45 -11.31
CA GLY A 607 3.96 -24.78 -10.79
C GLY A 607 3.13 -25.12 -9.54
N GLN A 608 3.14 -26.39 -9.16
CA GLN A 608 2.50 -26.88 -7.95
C GLN A 608 3.51 -27.64 -7.09
N VAL A 609 3.48 -27.43 -5.79
CA VAL A 609 4.35 -28.11 -4.84
C VAL A 609 3.63 -28.36 -3.52
N GLU A 610 3.90 -29.50 -2.92
CA GLU A 610 3.54 -29.80 -1.54
C GLU A 610 4.78 -29.70 -0.66
N GLY A 611 4.63 -29.13 0.52
CA GLY A 611 5.76 -28.95 1.43
C GLY A 611 5.34 -28.52 2.82
N THR A 612 6.31 -28.43 3.72
CA THR A 612 6.12 -27.98 5.09
C THR A 612 6.36 -26.48 5.20
N ILE A 613 5.44 -25.77 5.84
CA ILE A 613 5.54 -24.33 6.09
C ILE A 613 6.72 -24.02 6.99
N ARG A 614 7.46 -22.98 6.61
CA ARG A 614 8.38 -22.26 7.50
C ARG A 614 8.10 -20.76 7.39
N VAL A 615 7.61 -20.17 8.47
CA VAL A 615 7.32 -18.75 8.60
C VAL A 615 8.60 -18.01 9.00
N MET A 616 9.01 -17.05 8.19
CA MET A 616 10.18 -16.21 8.45
C MET A 616 9.83 -14.74 8.31
N ARG A 617 10.05 -13.97 9.37
CA ARG A 617 9.86 -12.50 9.39
C ARG A 617 11.14 -11.71 9.21
N SER A 618 12.30 -12.37 9.33
CA SER A 618 13.62 -11.83 9.05
C SER A 618 14.56 -12.94 8.60
N LEU A 619 15.72 -12.58 8.04
CA LEU A 619 16.76 -13.53 7.66
C LEU A 619 17.43 -14.24 8.85
N ASN A 620 17.27 -13.71 10.06
CA ASN A 620 17.78 -14.33 11.27
C ASN A 620 17.01 -15.63 11.56
N GLY A 621 17.67 -16.77 11.38
CA GLY A 621 17.06 -18.09 11.58
C GLY A 621 16.77 -18.90 10.31
N ALA A 622 17.34 -18.51 9.16
CA ALA A 622 17.33 -19.28 7.89
C ALA A 622 17.98 -20.68 7.95
N VAL A 623 18.27 -21.18 9.16
CA VAL A 623 18.82 -22.50 9.41
C VAL A 623 17.69 -23.52 9.17
N ASN A 624 17.97 -24.56 8.37
CA ASN A 624 17.05 -25.66 8.01
C ASN A 624 15.89 -25.33 7.06
N VAL A 625 16.16 -24.70 5.90
CA VAL A 625 15.22 -24.72 4.76
C VAL A 625 15.77 -25.57 3.60
N ASP A 626 14.89 -26.29 2.92
CA ASP A 626 15.20 -27.18 1.81
C ASP A 626 14.08 -27.20 0.75
N ARG A 627 14.21 -28.05 -0.27
CA ARG A 627 13.23 -28.16 -1.35
C ARG A 627 11.88 -28.74 -0.93
N GLY A 628 11.77 -29.34 0.27
CA GLY A 628 10.50 -29.74 0.87
C GLY A 628 9.84 -28.61 1.67
N THR A 629 10.53 -27.48 1.86
CA THR A 629 10.05 -26.35 2.65
C THR A 629 9.29 -25.35 1.77
N ILE A 630 8.13 -24.89 2.24
CA ILE A 630 7.40 -23.76 1.65
C ILE A 630 7.60 -22.56 2.58
N LEU A 631 8.29 -21.55 2.07
CA LEU A 631 8.63 -20.36 2.83
C LEU A 631 7.44 -19.40 2.88
N VAL A 632 7.07 -18.95 4.08
CA VAL A 632 6.07 -17.90 4.29
C VAL A 632 6.75 -16.66 4.82
N VAL A 633 6.60 -15.54 4.12
CA VAL A 633 7.23 -14.27 4.50
C VAL A 633 6.22 -13.13 4.46
N PRO A 634 6.40 -12.08 5.27
CA PRO A 634 5.55 -10.89 5.17
C PRO A 634 5.79 -10.16 3.83
N TYR A 635 7.03 -10.15 3.36
CA TYR A 635 7.43 -9.53 2.11
C TYR A 635 8.74 -10.14 1.60
N THR A 636 9.08 -9.85 0.35
CA THR A 636 10.35 -10.25 -0.27
C THR A 636 11.07 -9.04 -0.84
N ASP A 637 12.33 -8.88 -0.45
CA ASP A 637 13.28 -7.94 -1.05
C ASP A 637 14.63 -8.65 -1.30
N SER A 638 15.60 -7.96 -1.90
CA SER A 638 16.91 -8.47 -2.33
C SER A 638 17.70 -9.24 -1.28
N GLY A 639 17.43 -9.04 0.02
CA GLY A 639 18.02 -9.86 1.09
C GLY A 639 17.54 -11.30 1.16
N TRP A 640 16.31 -11.60 0.73
CA TRP A 640 15.67 -12.91 0.91
C TRP A 640 16.17 -13.98 -0.06
N MET A 641 16.94 -13.55 -1.06
CA MET A 641 17.38 -14.37 -2.19
C MET A 641 18.17 -15.62 -1.80
N PRO A 642 19.09 -15.59 -0.81
CA PRO A 642 19.78 -16.79 -0.35
C PRO A 642 18.84 -17.90 0.10
N VAL A 643 17.73 -17.52 0.75
CA VAL A 643 16.73 -18.45 1.29
C VAL A 643 15.81 -18.96 0.18
N LEU A 644 15.39 -18.08 -0.73
CA LEU A 644 14.51 -18.43 -1.84
C LEU A 644 15.13 -19.45 -2.79
N ALA A 645 16.45 -19.42 -2.98
CA ALA A 645 17.13 -20.42 -3.81
C ALA A 645 17.02 -21.87 -3.25
N ARG A 646 16.72 -22.03 -1.96
CA ARG A 646 16.68 -23.33 -1.27
C ARG A 646 15.29 -23.95 -1.21
N VAL A 647 14.23 -23.14 -1.19
CA VAL A 647 12.88 -23.58 -0.86
C VAL A 647 12.19 -24.29 -2.01
N GLY A 648 11.17 -25.10 -1.70
CA GLY A 648 10.28 -25.72 -2.67
C GLY A 648 9.23 -24.75 -3.21
N GLY A 649 8.80 -23.78 -2.39
CA GLY A 649 7.76 -22.82 -2.73
C GLY A 649 7.81 -21.54 -1.89
N LEU A 650 7.14 -20.49 -2.37
CA LEU A 650 7.06 -19.18 -1.71
C LEU A 650 5.60 -18.73 -1.51
N ILE A 651 5.29 -18.27 -0.31
CA ILE A 651 4.07 -17.56 0.05
C ILE A 651 4.48 -16.20 0.63
N ALA A 652 4.00 -15.10 0.06
CA ALA A 652 4.26 -13.76 0.57
C ALA A 652 2.96 -13.00 0.89
N GLU A 653 2.91 -12.30 2.02
CA GLU A 653 1.75 -11.45 2.36
C GLU A 653 1.64 -10.22 1.47
N VAL A 654 2.77 -9.72 0.99
CA VAL A 654 2.86 -8.51 0.17
C VAL A 654 3.62 -8.80 -1.12
N GLY A 655 3.07 -8.30 -2.23
CA GLY A 655 3.73 -8.30 -3.53
C GLY A 655 2.79 -8.61 -4.70
N GLY A 656 2.98 -7.92 -5.83
CA GLY A 656 2.33 -8.26 -7.10
C GLY A 656 3.12 -9.27 -7.94
N ARG A 657 2.59 -9.61 -9.13
CA ARG A 657 3.27 -10.48 -10.11
C ARG A 657 4.65 -9.96 -10.52
N LEU A 658 4.88 -8.65 -10.47
CA LEU A 658 6.13 -7.98 -10.88
C LEU A 658 7.06 -7.63 -9.71
N SER A 659 6.71 -8.04 -8.49
CA SER A 659 7.53 -7.81 -7.30
C SER A 659 8.88 -8.53 -7.38
N HIS A 660 9.85 -8.09 -6.57
CA HIS A 660 11.19 -8.68 -6.55
C HIS A 660 11.15 -10.19 -6.23
N GLY A 661 10.39 -10.62 -5.22
CA GLY A 661 10.24 -12.04 -4.91
C GLY A 661 9.58 -12.85 -6.04
N ALA A 662 8.62 -12.26 -6.76
CA ALA A 662 8.01 -12.93 -7.91
C ALA A 662 8.98 -13.13 -9.08
N ILE A 663 9.83 -12.14 -9.35
CA ILE A 663 10.86 -12.23 -10.39
C ILE A 663 11.86 -13.33 -10.04
N VAL A 664 12.31 -13.37 -8.79
CA VAL A 664 13.31 -14.33 -8.33
C VAL A 664 12.74 -15.73 -8.25
N ALA A 665 11.50 -15.87 -7.77
CA ALA A 665 10.81 -17.15 -7.75
C ALA A 665 10.75 -17.79 -9.15
N ARG A 666 10.49 -16.98 -10.18
CA ARG A 666 10.49 -17.42 -11.58
C ARG A 666 11.87 -17.81 -12.07
N GLU A 667 12.91 -17.05 -11.71
CA GLU A 667 14.29 -17.36 -12.06
C GLU A 667 14.72 -18.73 -11.50
N TYR A 668 14.37 -19.03 -10.24
CA TYR A 668 14.68 -20.30 -9.60
C TYR A 668 13.61 -21.39 -9.80
N ARG A 669 12.55 -21.11 -10.59
CA ARG A 669 11.43 -22.01 -10.88
C ARG A 669 10.76 -22.59 -9.62
N ILE A 670 10.65 -21.78 -8.58
CA ILE A 670 9.86 -22.14 -7.40
C ILE A 670 8.43 -21.62 -7.60
N PRO A 671 7.38 -22.43 -7.35
CA PRO A 671 6.01 -21.95 -7.32
C PRO A 671 5.86 -20.84 -6.27
N ALA A 672 5.18 -19.75 -6.63
CA ALA A 672 5.02 -18.61 -5.75
C ALA A 672 3.60 -18.02 -5.79
N VAL A 673 3.06 -17.78 -4.60
CA VAL A 673 1.79 -17.08 -4.37
C VAL A 673 2.09 -15.83 -3.54
N MET A 674 1.73 -14.66 -4.06
CA MET A 674 1.98 -13.36 -3.42
C MET A 674 0.65 -12.73 -3.00
N ASP A 675 0.69 -11.67 -2.20
CA ASP A 675 -0.51 -10.96 -1.72
C ASP A 675 -1.49 -11.86 -0.95
N VAL A 676 -0.95 -12.78 -0.15
CA VAL A 676 -1.76 -13.69 0.67
C VAL A 676 -1.99 -13.03 2.02
N THR A 677 -3.18 -12.46 2.20
CA THR A 677 -3.49 -11.66 3.38
C THR A 677 -3.30 -12.47 4.67
N HIS A 678 -2.49 -11.96 5.60
CA HIS A 678 -2.18 -12.58 6.90
C HIS A 678 -1.52 -13.98 6.86
N ALA A 679 -0.83 -14.34 5.77
CA ALA A 679 -0.20 -15.66 5.63
C ALA A 679 0.74 -16.03 6.78
N THR A 680 1.52 -15.10 7.33
CA THR A 680 2.48 -15.34 8.42
C THR A 680 1.82 -15.56 9.78
N GLU A 681 0.50 -15.36 9.86
CA GLU A 681 -0.31 -15.58 11.07
C GLU A 681 -1.24 -16.78 10.90
N LEU A 682 -1.82 -16.95 9.71
CA LEU A 682 -2.72 -18.04 9.37
C LEU A 682 -1.98 -19.37 9.22
N LEU A 683 -0.76 -19.34 8.67
CA LEU A 683 0.09 -20.51 8.49
C LEU A 683 1.09 -20.62 9.64
N ARG A 684 1.39 -21.86 10.05
CA ARG A 684 2.27 -22.17 11.18
C ARG A 684 3.40 -23.08 10.74
N ASP A 685 4.57 -22.90 11.37
CA ASP A 685 5.73 -23.77 11.16
C ASP A 685 5.35 -25.26 11.25
N GLY A 686 5.82 -26.05 10.28
CA GLY A 686 5.61 -27.49 10.21
C GLY A 686 4.28 -27.93 9.59
N GLN A 687 3.33 -27.03 9.33
CA GLN A 687 2.09 -27.39 8.63
C GLN A 687 2.39 -27.87 7.20
N ARG A 688 1.71 -28.93 6.74
CA ARG A 688 1.78 -29.31 5.33
C ARG A 688 0.78 -28.50 4.53
N VAL A 689 1.23 -27.97 3.40
CA VAL A 689 0.36 -27.27 2.46
C VAL A 689 0.67 -27.71 1.04
N ARG A 690 -0.31 -27.50 0.17
CA ARG A 690 -0.16 -27.52 -1.30
C ARG A 690 -0.32 -26.09 -1.80
N ILE A 691 0.60 -25.64 -2.66
CA ILE A 691 0.47 -24.34 -3.34
C ILE A 691 0.39 -24.53 -4.85
N ASP A 692 -0.44 -23.71 -5.50
CA ASP A 692 -0.47 -23.55 -6.95
C ASP A 692 -0.11 -22.10 -7.30
N GLY A 693 1.11 -21.92 -7.80
CA GLY A 693 1.63 -20.60 -8.13
C GLY A 693 1.11 -20.01 -9.44
N GLN A 694 0.33 -20.77 -10.22
CA GLN A 694 -0.39 -20.26 -11.40
C GLN A 694 -1.78 -19.73 -10.99
N GLN A 695 -2.54 -20.50 -10.21
CA GLN A 695 -3.87 -20.12 -9.74
C GLN A 695 -3.83 -19.17 -8.53
N GLY A 696 -2.71 -19.14 -7.82
CA GLY A 696 -2.55 -18.35 -6.59
C GLY A 696 -3.25 -18.96 -5.38
N THR A 697 -3.39 -20.29 -5.33
CA THR A 697 -4.12 -20.98 -4.26
C THR A 697 -3.17 -21.66 -3.28
N ILE A 698 -3.57 -21.72 -2.02
CA ILE A 698 -2.88 -22.45 -0.94
C ILE A 698 -3.93 -23.32 -0.24
N GLU A 699 -3.64 -24.61 -0.10
CA GLU A 699 -4.51 -25.58 0.56
C GLU A 699 -3.75 -26.21 1.74
N ILE A 700 -4.33 -26.16 2.93
CA ILE A 700 -3.77 -26.78 4.14
C ILE A 700 -4.15 -28.27 4.11
N LEU A 701 -3.15 -29.15 4.20
CA LEU A 701 -3.28 -30.62 4.01
C LEU A 701 -3.38 -31.41 5.31
#